data_AF-A0A977KUB4-F1
#
_entry.id   AF-A0A977KUB4-F1
#
_cell.length_a   1.000
_cell.length_b   1.000
_cell.length_c   1.000
_cell.angle_alpha   90.00
_cell.angle_beta   90.00
_cell.angle_gamma   90.00
#
_symmetry.space_group_name_H-M   'P 1'
#
loop_
_entity.id
_entity.type
_entity.pdbx_description
1 polymer ?
#
loop_
_entity_poly.entity_id
_entity_poly.type
_entity_poly.pdbx_seq_one_letter_code
_entity_poly.pdbx_strand_id
1 'polypeptide(L)'
;MASLFDLNLTSVYNQLTSFSNLESFWKLFRTIFGTEYNHRAASILRSQWRKGDFSQFPQIKVIDSRDLQNANGAYSTKNNIIYLSEHFVRTASQQSLNAVILEEYGHFVDAQINQRDSPGDEGELFSALVRGVVLSSSELTRMQTEDDHARISVGGESILVEESFNTTGYKQFGSSMSDLGNGITTDESGNIYVVGGTSGNLPGYSNLGVSDAFLTKYTASASGNPVWTKQFGSSSSDTANGISIDDDNNIYVTGYTYGDFSGNDNLGVWDAFITKYDASGNKVWAKQFGSSTNDYATAIYTDIAGNSYITGYTFGVVSGTKTAGVSDVFVARYDANGNQIWIDQFGSFSSDNANGVTIDSSSNVYVVGYTASTLPGNTKLGVNDAFITKYNASGDIVWIKQFGSSVSDIAYGVSMDTSGGIYVVGQTYGALAGNSSLGSTDGMLAKYNGNGTQKWIRQFGSSNSDNARAVTTDSSGNIYVAGDTYGSLSGYTNLGSNDGFLIKYNASGTQLWAKQFGSSGSDNINSIRIDKTGNIYVAGYTSGSLPGNNSSGSNDAFVAGFDTEGNLLDLSNDLPLVSVSLNYGSLSENVPNNFVYTFSRSGLTTNALTVNFTIGGTAIFNTDYVQTGATSFTGTQGVINFAPGSSTVTLTLNPIDDSIVEDNETIDLQLIAGANYGINTGTVPTVPTATIVNDDGTRQQVGGDLIDVLQGGAAADYLTGGKGNDVLTGVANSDTFTFAGLDLGTDTIADFTPSEDTILVDAQGFGGGLVSGGILADNQLFIGSSATNASQRFIYNQGTGALIFDSDGDGPNTPIRFANLSPNLSLQPSNFFLS
;
A
#
# COMPACT_ATOMS: atom_id res chain seq x y z
N MET A 1 41.56 11.58 -40.90
CA MET A 1 40.51 11.90 -39.91
C MET A 1 40.49 10.91 -38.75
N ALA A 2 40.63 9.58 -38.98
CA ALA A 2 40.68 8.59 -37.90
C ALA A 2 41.72 8.89 -36.79
N SER A 3 42.97 9.24 -37.15
CA SER A 3 44.03 9.41 -36.13
C SER A 3 43.89 10.61 -35.20
N LEU A 4 43.18 11.68 -35.57
CA LEU A 4 42.97 12.85 -34.70
C LEU A 4 41.75 12.64 -33.78
N PHE A 5 40.71 12.00 -34.29
CA PHE A 5 39.51 11.67 -33.53
C PHE A 5 39.80 10.66 -32.41
N ASP A 6 40.58 9.61 -32.72
CA ASP A 6 40.99 8.58 -31.74
C ASP A 6 41.90 9.15 -30.63
N LEU A 7 42.76 10.12 -30.96
CA LEU A 7 43.58 10.84 -29.98
C LEU A 7 42.74 11.73 -29.04
N ASN A 8 41.64 12.32 -29.54
CA ASN A 8 40.72 13.13 -28.73
C ASN A 8 39.86 12.27 -27.80
N LEU A 9 39.35 11.12 -28.27
CA LEU A 9 38.64 10.17 -27.40
C LEU A 9 39.53 9.66 -26.26
N THR A 10 40.80 9.33 -26.57
CA THR A 10 41.78 8.96 -25.53
C THR A 10 41.95 10.07 -24.49
N SER A 11 41.99 11.33 -24.94
CA SER A 11 42.07 12.49 -24.05
C SER A 11 40.82 12.64 -23.17
N VAL A 12 39.62 12.51 -23.75
CA VAL A 12 38.35 12.59 -23.02
C VAL A 12 38.25 11.50 -21.94
N TYR A 13 38.62 10.26 -22.29
CA TYR A 13 38.64 9.14 -21.34
C TYR A 13 39.63 9.33 -20.19
N ASN A 14 40.79 9.93 -20.46
CA ASN A 14 41.74 10.30 -19.39
C ASN A 14 41.15 11.38 -18.47
N GLN A 15 40.39 12.34 -19.00
CA GLN A 15 39.71 13.38 -18.22
C GLN A 15 38.61 12.78 -17.34
N LEU A 16 37.77 11.89 -17.87
CA LEU A 16 36.74 11.16 -17.10
C LEU A 16 37.35 10.24 -16.03
N THR A 17 38.44 9.54 -16.35
CA THR A 17 39.19 8.74 -15.37
C THR A 17 39.70 9.61 -14.23
N SER A 18 40.29 10.77 -14.56
CA SER A 18 40.82 11.71 -13.57
C SER A 18 39.71 12.28 -12.68
N PHE A 19 38.61 12.73 -13.31
CA PHE A 19 37.43 13.25 -12.62
C PHE A 19 36.83 12.21 -11.65
N SER A 20 36.67 10.96 -12.09
CA SER A 20 36.12 9.87 -11.28
C SER A 20 36.96 9.53 -10.02
N ASN A 21 38.25 9.86 -10.03
CA ASN A 21 39.18 9.65 -8.92
C ASN A 21 39.26 10.82 -7.93
N LEU A 22 38.58 11.95 -8.19
CA LEU A 22 38.55 13.07 -7.26
C LEU A 22 37.84 12.70 -5.95
N GLU A 23 38.39 13.13 -4.81
CA GLU A 23 37.71 13.05 -3.51
C GLU A 23 36.41 13.86 -3.51
N SER A 24 36.42 14.99 -4.22
CA SER A 24 35.27 15.89 -4.39
C SER A 24 34.26 15.43 -5.44
N PHE A 25 34.43 14.25 -6.07
CA PHE A 25 33.58 13.77 -7.16
C PHE A 25 32.09 13.96 -6.87
N TRP A 26 31.58 13.44 -5.75
CA TRP A 26 30.15 13.52 -5.43
C TRP A 26 29.65 14.93 -5.16
N LYS A 27 30.53 15.84 -4.73
CA LYS A 27 30.18 17.26 -4.59
C LYS A 27 29.99 17.88 -5.98
N LEU A 28 30.93 17.65 -6.89
CA LEU A 28 30.86 18.17 -8.27
C LEU A 28 29.69 17.53 -9.03
N PHE A 29 29.49 16.22 -8.86
CA PHE A 29 28.40 15.48 -9.50
C PHE A 29 27.01 16.01 -9.06
N ARG A 30 26.85 16.40 -7.79
CA ARG A 30 25.64 17.11 -7.32
C ARG A 30 25.48 18.52 -7.88
N THR A 31 26.58 19.20 -8.19
CA THR A 31 26.54 20.52 -8.81
C THR A 31 26.06 20.44 -10.27
N ILE A 32 26.40 19.36 -10.96
CA ILE A 32 26.06 19.12 -12.36
C ILE A 32 24.63 18.58 -12.46
N PHE A 33 24.31 17.51 -11.73
CA PHE A 33 23.11 16.69 -11.96
C PHE A 33 22.05 16.80 -10.85
N GLY A 34 22.17 17.81 -9.98
CA GLY A 34 21.26 18.01 -8.84
C GLY A 34 21.45 17.00 -7.70
N THR A 35 20.45 16.92 -6.81
CA THR A 35 20.50 16.05 -5.61
C THR A 35 19.67 14.78 -5.72
N GLU A 36 18.86 14.64 -6.77
CA GLU A 36 17.81 13.62 -6.88
C GLU A 36 18.16 12.49 -7.88
N TYR A 37 19.38 12.47 -8.43
CA TYR A 37 19.83 11.41 -9.35
C TYR A 37 19.96 10.04 -8.66
N ASN A 38 19.81 8.97 -9.46
CA ASN A 38 20.07 7.59 -9.08
C ASN A 38 21.55 7.37 -8.74
N HIS A 39 21.86 7.50 -7.46
CA HIS A 39 23.22 7.40 -6.95
C HIS A 39 23.86 6.01 -7.21
N ARG A 40 23.05 4.95 -7.36
CA ARG A 40 23.55 3.61 -7.70
C ARG A 40 24.05 3.56 -9.15
N ALA A 41 23.26 4.06 -10.09
CA ALA A 41 23.66 4.16 -11.50
C ALA A 41 24.92 5.02 -11.65
N ALA A 42 24.95 6.19 -10.98
CA ALA A 42 26.13 7.06 -10.94
C ALA A 42 27.37 6.36 -10.32
N SER A 43 27.19 5.52 -9.30
CA SER A 43 28.28 4.77 -8.67
C SER A 43 28.85 3.68 -9.58
N ILE A 44 28.00 3.06 -10.41
CA ILE A 44 28.41 2.08 -11.42
C ILE A 44 29.24 2.77 -12.51
N LEU A 45 28.73 3.88 -13.08
CA LEU A 45 29.44 4.69 -14.07
C LEU A 45 30.81 5.14 -13.53
N ARG A 46 30.84 5.69 -12.31
CA ARG A 46 32.09 6.07 -11.65
C ARG A 46 33.06 4.88 -11.51
N SER A 47 32.57 3.70 -11.12
CA SER A 47 33.42 2.51 -10.98
C SER A 47 34.02 2.07 -12.31
N GLN A 48 33.24 2.13 -13.39
CA GLN A 48 33.68 1.83 -14.75
C GLN A 48 34.75 2.81 -15.20
N TRP A 49 34.53 4.12 -15.04
CA TRP A 49 35.49 5.16 -15.44
C TRP A 49 36.81 5.03 -14.69
N ARG A 50 36.79 4.65 -13.40
CA ARG A 50 38.02 4.41 -12.61
C ARG A 50 38.82 3.21 -13.10
N LYS A 51 38.16 2.23 -13.72
CA LYS A 51 38.79 1.04 -14.32
C LYS A 51 39.20 1.28 -15.77
N GLY A 52 38.92 2.46 -16.33
CA GLY A 52 39.13 2.76 -17.74
C GLY A 52 38.13 2.06 -18.67
N ASP A 53 36.98 1.62 -18.14
CA ASP A 53 35.87 1.08 -18.93
C ASP A 53 34.95 2.22 -19.37
N PHE A 54 34.86 2.42 -20.68
CA PHE A 54 34.07 3.45 -21.34
C PHE A 54 33.10 2.86 -22.37
N SER A 55 32.89 1.54 -22.33
CA SER A 55 32.05 0.81 -23.28
C SER A 55 30.57 1.18 -23.20
N GLN A 56 30.14 1.78 -22.10
CA GLN A 56 28.77 2.26 -21.91
C GLN A 56 28.45 3.53 -22.70
N PHE A 57 29.46 4.30 -23.13
CA PHE A 57 29.20 5.57 -23.80
C PHE A 57 28.63 5.36 -25.22
N PRO A 58 27.73 6.24 -25.67
CA PRO A 58 27.11 6.16 -27.00
C PRO A 58 28.13 6.15 -28.14
N GLN A 59 27.74 5.57 -29.27
CA GLN A 59 28.54 5.72 -30.50
C GLN A 59 28.49 7.17 -30.98
N ILE A 60 29.62 7.69 -31.41
CA ILE A 60 29.71 9.02 -32.03
C ILE A 60 29.67 8.88 -33.56
N LYS A 61 28.75 9.60 -34.20
CA LYS A 61 28.63 9.73 -35.66
C LYS A 61 28.90 11.15 -36.08
N VAL A 62 29.76 11.32 -37.09
CA VAL A 62 30.00 12.64 -37.70
C VAL A 62 29.05 12.82 -38.88
N ILE A 63 28.25 13.88 -38.87
CA ILE A 63 27.23 14.18 -39.89
C ILE A 63 27.39 15.59 -40.47
N ASP A 64 26.69 15.88 -41.56
CA ASP A 64 26.77 17.20 -42.21
C ASP A 64 26.24 18.28 -41.24
N SER A 65 26.97 19.38 -41.11
CA SER A 65 26.63 20.47 -40.17
C SER A 65 25.23 21.07 -40.40
N ARG A 66 24.68 20.92 -41.62
CA ARG A 66 23.31 21.35 -41.96
C ARG A 66 22.24 20.49 -41.27
N ASP A 67 22.53 19.22 -41.03
CA ASP A 67 21.62 18.28 -40.37
C ASP A 67 21.51 18.54 -38.85
N LEU A 68 22.54 19.20 -38.30
CA LEU A 68 22.61 19.67 -36.90
C LEU A 68 22.18 21.14 -36.72
N GLN A 69 21.62 21.78 -37.74
CA GLN A 69 21.16 23.19 -37.66
C GLN A 69 22.23 24.17 -37.13
N ASN A 70 23.50 23.94 -37.45
CA ASN A 70 24.68 24.68 -36.98
C ASN A 70 25.15 24.39 -35.53
N ALA A 71 24.56 23.41 -34.84
CA ALA A 71 25.12 22.90 -33.58
C ALA A 71 26.44 22.15 -33.82
N ASN A 72 27.30 22.12 -32.80
CA ASN A 72 28.59 21.43 -32.85
C ASN A 72 28.49 19.94 -32.49
N GLY A 73 27.55 19.59 -31.61
CA GLY A 73 27.19 18.25 -31.20
C GLY A 73 25.69 18.15 -30.86
N ALA A 74 25.20 16.93 -30.65
CA ALA A 74 23.87 16.62 -30.10
C ALA A 74 23.78 15.15 -29.64
N TYR A 75 23.21 14.89 -28.46
CA TYR A 75 22.96 13.54 -27.95
C TYR A 75 21.51 13.10 -28.16
N SER A 76 21.32 12.08 -28.99
CA SER A 76 20.00 11.49 -29.18
C SER A 76 19.75 10.35 -28.19
N THR A 77 18.86 10.60 -27.21
CA THR A 77 18.33 9.58 -26.31
C THR A 77 17.62 8.45 -27.10
N LYS A 78 16.81 8.82 -28.10
CA LYS A 78 16.07 7.88 -28.96
C LYS A 78 16.95 6.81 -29.61
N ASN A 79 18.08 7.21 -30.18
CA ASN A 79 18.96 6.31 -30.92
C ASN A 79 20.18 5.86 -30.10
N ASN A 80 20.37 6.43 -28.92
CA ASN A 80 21.59 6.33 -28.11
C ASN A 80 22.86 6.58 -28.94
N ILE A 81 22.87 7.70 -29.68
CA ILE A 81 23.96 8.12 -30.56
C ILE A 81 24.27 9.58 -30.30
N ILE A 82 25.56 9.91 -30.26
CA ILE A 82 26.04 11.29 -30.30
C ILE A 82 26.34 11.67 -31.75
N TYR A 83 25.80 12.79 -32.20
CA TYR A 83 26.05 13.34 -33.52
C TYR A 83 27.00 14.53 -33.40
N LEU A 84 28.08 14.56 -34.19
CA LEU A 84 28.99 15.70 -34.25
C LEU A 84 29.01 16.33 -35.64
N SER A 85 29.14 17.65 -35.69
CA SER A 85 29.24 18.41 -36.94
C SER A 85 30.54 18.11 -37.69
N GLU A 86 30.45 17.71 -38.96
CA GLU A 86 31.64 17.47 -39.79
C GLU A 86 32.51 18.71 -39.92
N HIS A 87 31.91 19.90 -40.06
CA HIS A 87 32.68 21.14 -40.11
C HIS A 87 33.43 21.35 -38.80
N PHE A 88 32.75 21.19 -37.66
CA PHE A 88 33.34 21.37 -36.33
C PHE A 88 34.48 20.39 -36.08
N VAL A 89 34.29 19.09 -36.35
CA VAL A 89 35.33 18.07 -36.19
C VAL A 89 36.59 18.38 -37.02
N ARG A 90 36.45 19.06 -38.18
CA ARG A 90 37.58 19.43 -39.05
C ARG A 90 38.29 20.71 -38.63
N THR A 91 37.59 21.66 -38.01
CA THR A 91 38.10 23.02 -37.76
C THR A 91 38.37 23.32 -36.29
N ALA A 92 37.78 22.55 -35.37
CA ALA A 92 37.92 22.76 -33.93
C ALA A 92 39.34 22.48 -33.43
N SER A 93 39.73 23.21 -32.39
CA SER A 93 40.90 22.83 -31.59
C SER A 93 40.63 21.53 -30.83
N GLN A 94 41.68 20.79 -30.44
CA GLN A 94 41.53 19.62 -29.57
C GLN A 94 40.79 19.94 -28.26
N GLN A 95 41.03 21.12 -27.68
CA GLN A 95 40.34 21.53 -26.45
C GLN A 95 38.84 21.77 -26.68
N SER A 96 38.48 22.38 -27.81
CA SER A 96 37.09 22.63 -28.18
C SER A 96 36.36 21.33 -28.53
N LEU A 97 37.02 20.40 -29.22
CA LEU A 97 36.43 19.11 -29.57
C LEU A 97 36.21 18.24 -28.34
N ASN A 98 37.17 18.19 -27.40
CA ASN A 98 36.98 17.49 -26.13
C ASN A 98 35.85 18.10 -25.29
N ALA A 99 35.68 19.42 -25.34
CA ALA A 99 34.63 20.12 -24.61
C ALA A 99 33.25 19.64 -25.07
N VAL A 100 33.00 19.66 -26.38
CA VAL A 100 31.73 19.22 -26.94
C VAL A 100 31.51 17.73 -26.69
N ILE A 101 32.52 16.86 -26.90
CA ILE A 101 32.33 15.42 -26.62
C ILE A 101 31.97 15.17 -25.15
N LEU A 102 32.58 15.90 -24.21
CA LEU A 102 32.25 15.78 -22.79
C LEU A 102 30.85 16.30 -22.48
N GLU A 103 30.43 17.38 -23.13
CA GLU A 103 29.07 17.94 -23.01
C GLU A 103 28.02 16.93 -23.44
N GLU A 104 28.18 16.32 -24.62
CA GLU A 104 27.30 15.25 -25.10
C GLU A 104 27.30 14.00 -24.20
N TYR A 105 28.45 13.67 -23.60
CA TYR A 105 28.53 12.63 -22.58
C TYR A 105 27.86 13.04 -21.27
N GLY A 106 27.81 14.33 -20.95
CA GLY A 106 27.08 14.89 -19.82
C GLY A 106 25.59 14.60 -19.96
N HIS A 107 24.98 14.93 -21.10
CA HIS A 107 23.58 14.63 -21.39
C HIS A 107 23.30 13.11 -21.40
N PHE A 108 24.21 12.30 -21.95
CA PHE A 108 24.08 10.84 -21.83
C PHE A 108 24.09 10.39 -20.37
N VAL A 109 25.03 10.90 -19.57
CA VAL A 109 25.14 10.55 -18.15
C VAL A 109 23.88 10.98 -17.41
N ASP A 110 23.38 12.19 -17.65
CA ASP A 110 22.12 12.68 -17.10
C ASP A 110 20.99 11.71 -17.42
N ALA A 111 20.78 11.37 -18.71
CA ALA A 111 19.77 10.42 -19.14
C ALA A 111 19.93 9.00 -18.55
N GLN A 112 21.11 8.63 -18.04
CA GLN A 112 21.32 7.33 -17.35
C GLN A 112 21.03 7.40 -15.84
N ILE A 113 21.19 8.56 -15.21
CA ILE A 113 21.14 8.68 -13.75
C ILE A 113 19.92 9.48 -13.27
N ASN A 114 19.41 10.38 -14.07
CA ASN A 114 18.31 11.26 -13.75
C ASN A 114 17.03 10.81 -14.47
N GLN A 115 15.93 10.84 -13.72
CA GLN A 115 14.59 10.48 -14.21
C GLN A 115 13.84 11.70 -14.76
N ARG A 116 14.30 12.89 -14.39
CA ARG A 116 13.89 14.19 -14.92
C ARG A 116 15.17 14.91 -15.30
N ASP A 117 15.12 15.56 -16.45
CA ASP A 117 16.23 16.32 -16.97
C ASP A 117 16.74 17.30 -15.91
N SER A 118 18.05 17.33 -15.70
CA SER A 118 18.62 18.28 -14.75
C SER A 118 18.32 19.70 -15.23
N PRO A 119 17.80 20.62 -14.39
CA PRO A 119 17.52 21.98 -14.85
C PRO A 119 18.78 22.70 -15.34
N GLY A 120 18.70 23.28 -16.53
CA GLY A 120 19.80 24.02 -17.17
C GLY A 120 20.55 23.15 -18.17
N ASP A 121 21.79 23.53 -18.48
CA ASP A 121 22.66 22.84 -19.45
C ASP A 121 23.67 21.99 -18.65
N GLU A 122 23.21 20.81 -18.22
CA GLU A 122 24.02 19.88 -17.44
C GLU A 122 25.16 19.28 -18.25
N GLY A 123 25.05 19.25 -19.58
CA GLY A 123 26.13 18.92 -20.50
C GLY A 123 27.29 19.91 -20.40
N GLU A 124 27.02 21.21 -20.54
CA GLU A 124 28.02 22.29 -20.46
C GLU A 124 28.66 22.29 -19.07
N LEU A 125 27.87 22.11 -18.00
CA LEU A 125 28.35 21.97 -16.63
C LEU A 125 29.25 20.75 -16.44
N PHE A 126 28.84 19.60 -16.95
CA PHE A 126 29.61 18.37 -16.88
C PHE A 126 30.96 18.54 -17.59
N SER A 127 30.95 19.09 -18.80
CA SER A 127 32.14 19.38 -19.58
C SER A 127 33.10 20.30 -18.82
N ALA A 128 32.61 21.41 -18.29
CA ALA A 128 33.41 22.39 -17.56
C ALA A 128 34.08 21.76 -16.33
N LEU A 129 33.33 21.04 -15.49
CA LEU A 129 33.84 20.48 -14.24
C LEU A 129 34.75 19.26 -14.45
N VAL A 130 34.47 18.40 -15.45
CA VAL A 130 35.38 17.29 -15.82
C VAL A 130 36.72 17.82 -16.34
N ARG A 131 36.71 18.97 -17.02
CA ARG A 131 37.93 19.65 -17.51
C ARG A 131 38.67 20.43 -16.43
N GLY A 132 38.11 20.53 -15.22
CA GLY A 132 38.70 21.27 -14.09
C GLY A 132 38.60 22.80 -14.26
N VAL A 133 37.63 23.29 -15.04
CA VAL A 133 37.38 24.73 -15.18
C VAL A 133 36.79 25.26 -13.88
N VAL A 134 37.33 26.39 -13.39
CA VAL A 134 36.80 27.09 -12.20
C VAL A 134 35.73 28.06 -12.67
N LEU A 135 34.46 27.79 -12.35
CA LEU A 135 33.32 28.62 -12.71
C LEU A 135 33.09 29.72 -11.67
N SER A 136 32.82 30.95 -12.13
CA SER A 136 32.29 32.01 -11.27
C SER A 136 30.84 31.72 -10.88
N SER A 137 30.35 32.33 -9.80
CA SER A 137 28.95 32.17 -9.37
C SER A 137 27.95 32.61 -10.45
N SER A 138 28.29 33.62 -11.26
CA SER A 138 27.45 34.07 -12.38
C SER A 138 27.43 33.09 -13.55
N GLU A 139 28.55 32.44 -13.86
CA GLU A 139 28.62 31.42 -14.91
C GLU A 139 27.87 30.16 -14.50
N LEU A 140 28.06 29.71 -13.25
CA LEU A 140 27.32 28.58 -12.70
C LEU A 140 25.81 28.83 -12.70
N THR A 141 25.38 30.03 -12.30
CA THR A 141 23.94 30.38 -12.31
C THR A 141 23.39 30.44 -13.72
N ARG A 142 24.12 31.00 -14.70
CA ARG A 142 23.69 31.01 -16.11
C ARG A 142 23.44 29.58 -16.59
N MET A 143 24.44 28.71 -16.45
CA MET A 143 24.40 27.33 -16.94
C MET A 143 23.29 26.52 -16.24
N GLN A 144 23.05 26.72 -14.95
CA GLN A 144 21.95 26.07 -14.21
C GLN A 144 20.54 26.58 -14.56
N THR A 145 20.42 27.52 -15.50
CA THR A 145 19.12 28.14 -15.89
C THR A 145 18.90 28.21 -17.40
N GLU A 146 19.88 27.83 -18.20
CA GLU A 146 19.82 27.80 -19.67
C GLU A 146 19.47 26.39 -20.10
N ASP A 147 18.22 26.16 -20.50
CA ASP A 147 17.68 24.85 -20.90
C ASP A 147 17.83 24.70 -22.43
N ASP A 148 18.43 23.62 -22.94
CA ASP A 148 19.03 23.54 -24.29
C ASP A 148 18.29 22.64 -25.31
N HIS A 149 17.07 22.20 -25.02
CA HIS A 149 16.31 21.28 -25.88
C HIS A 149 16.20 21.70 -27.35
N ALA A 150 16.56 20.78 -28.26
CA ALA A 150 16.51 21.02 -29.70
C ALA A 150 15.95 19.84 -30.51
N ARG A 151 15.45 20.12 -31.72
CA ARG A 151 15.12 19.11 -32.74
C ARG A 151 16.17 19.14 -33.84
N ILE A 152 16.76 18.01 -34.18
CA ILE A 152 17.67 17.88 -35.34
C ILE A 152 17.02 17.05 -36.45
N SER A 153 17.53 17.15 -37.68
CA SER A 153 17.02 16.40 -38.83
C SER A 153 18.12 15.50 -39.39
N VAL A 154 18.07 14.20 -39.09
CA VAL A 154 19.07 13.24 -39.56
C VAL A 154 18.44 12.32 -40.60
N GLY A 155 18.92 12.37 -41.84
CA GLY A 155 18.41 11.51 -42.93
C GLY A 155 16.96 11.78 -43.34
N GLY A 156 16.41 12.95 -42.99
CA GLY A 156 15.01 13.32 -43.25
C GLY A 156 14.04 13.01 -42.10
N GLU A 157 14.53 12.41 -41.00
CA GLU A 157 13.76 12.20 -39.77
C GLU A 157 14.03 13.31 -38.76
N SER A 158 12.96 13.86 -38.16
CA SER A 158 13.08 14.79 -37.04
C SER A 158 13.31 14.01 -35.74
N ILE A 159 14.41 14.32 -35.06
CA ILE A 159 14.84 13.69 -33.82
C ILE A 159 14.83 14.76 -32.73
N LEU A 160 14.11 14.50 -31.64
CA LEU A 160 14.20 15.28 -30.41
C LEU A 160 15.52 14.93 -29.72
N VAL A 161 16.26 15.96 -29.32
CA VAL A 161 17.49 15.90 -28.55
C VAL A 161 17.16 16.56 -27.20
N GLU A 162 17.61 15.93 -26.11
CA GLU A 162 17.30 16.24 -24.70
C GLU A 162 15.81 16.10 -24.28
N GLU A 163 15.48 14.93 -23.70
CA GLU A 163 14.51 14.77 -22.62
C GLU A 163 14.83 13.45 -21.90
N SER A 164 15.02 13.46 -20.57
CA SER A 164 14.99 12.23 -19.78
C SER A 164 13.52 11.84 -19.55
N PHE A 165 13.10 10.67 -20.06
CA PHE A 165 11.77 10.17 -19.73
C PHE A 165 11.70 9.83 -18.24
N ASN A 166 10.65 10.32 -17.55
CA ASN A 166 10.26 9.74 -16.27
C ASN A 166 9.76 8.30 -16.51
N THR A 167 10.68 7.35 -16.41
CA THR A 167 10.49 5.93 -16.72
C THR A 167 9.75 5.16 -15.62
N THR A 168 9.39 5.82 -14.51
CA THR A 168 8.89 5.13 -13.31
C THR A 168 7.38 5.24 -13.09
N GLY A 169 6.69 6.12 -13.80
CA GLY A 169 5.23 6.30 -13.66
C GLY A 169 4.35 5.36 -14.45
N TYR A 170 4.95 4.42 -15.17
CA TYR A 170 4.27 3.38 -15.91
C TYR A 170 4.61 2.02 -15.33
N LYS A 171 3.60 1.18 -15.24
CA LYS A 171 3.76 -0.23 -14.91
C LYS A 171 3.06 -1.09 -15.93
N GLN A 172 3.85 -1.68 -16.81
CA GLN A 172 3.41 -2.61 -17.83
C GLN A 172 3.56 -4.04 -17.32
N PHE A 173 2.54 -4.86 -17.49
CA PHE A 173 2.52 -6.25 -17.04
C PHE A 173 1.63 -7.11 -17.92
N GLY A 174 1.93 -8.40 -18.00
CA GLY A 174 1.20 -9.32 -18.85
C GLY A 174 1.91 -10.66 -18.98
N SER A 175 1.34 -11.49 -19.83
CA SER A 175 1.88 -12.76 -20.30
C SER A 175 2.70 -12.54 -21.58
N SER A 176 3.15 -13.62 -22.23
CA SER A 176 3.73 -13.54 -23.57
C SER A 176 2.69 -13.39 -24.69
N MET A 177 1.40 -13.28 -24.33
CA MET A 177 0.26 -13.20 -25.24
C MET A 177 -0.43 -11.84 -25.07
N SER A 178 -1.68 -11.69 -25.51
CA SER A 178 -2.41 -10.42 -25.32
C SER A 178 -2.96 -10.32 -23.90
N ASP A 179 -2.74 -9.17 -23.28
CA ASP A 179 -3.22 -8.82 -21.94
C ASP A 179 -3.86 -7.42 -21.98
N LEU A 180 -5.08 -7.30 -21.47
CA LEU A 180 -5.89 -6.08 -21.55
C LEU A 180 -6.24 -5.58 -20.15
N GLY A 181 -5.80 -4.38 -19.78
CA GLY A 181 -6.28 -3.69 -18.57
C GLY A 181 -7.57 -2.93 -18.85
N ASN A 182 -8.69 -3.35 -18.26
CA ASN A 182 -10.02 -2.82 -18.57
C ASN A 182 -10.60 -1.94 -17.46
N GLY A 183 -10.35 -2.28 -16.19
CA GLY A 183 -10.89 -1.56 -15.03
C GLY A 183 -9.84 -1.28 -13.98
N ILE A 184 -9.96 -0.12 -13.30
CA ILE A 184 -9.12 0.25 -12.16
C ILE A 184 -9.98 0.77 -10.99
N THR A 185 -9.55 0.50 -9.75
CA THR A 185 -10.08 1.12 -8.53
C THR A 185 -9.02 1.23 -7.44
N THR A 186 -9.31 2.01 -6.40
CA THR A 186 -8.42 2.27 -5.28
C THR A 186 -9.15 2.07 -3.96
N ASP A 187 -8.41 1.64 -2.93
CA ASP A 187 -8.94 1.58 -1.56
C ASP A 187 -8.57 2.79 -0.70
N GLU A 188 -9.11 2.85 0.52
CA GLU A 188 -8.87 3.95 1.45
C GLU A 188 -7.39 4.11 1.82
N SER A 189 -6.62 3.03 1.77
CA SER A 189 -5.18 3.00 1.99
C SER A 189 -4.38 3.37 0.74
N GLY A 190 -5.06 3.67 -0.37
CA GLY A 190 -4.47 4.02 -1.66
C GLY A 190 -4.03 2.82 -2.50
N ASN A 191 -4.27 1.56 -2.07
CA ASN A 191 -3.91 0.40 -2.88
C ASN A 191 -4.69 0.41 -4.19
N ILE A 192 -4.05 -0.06 -5.27
CA ILE A 192 -4.60 -0.03 -6.63
C ILE A 192 -5.02 -1.44 -7.02
N TYR A 193 -6.19 -1.58 -7.62
CA TYR A 193 -6.73 -2.83 -8.12
C TYR A 193 -7.03 -2.71 -9.61
N VAL A 194 -6.55 -3.66 -10.40
CA VAL A 194 -6.73 -3.69 -11.86
C VAL A 194 -7.39 -4.99 -12.26
N VAL A 195 -8.37 -4.90 -13.16
CA VAL A 195 -9.02 -6.06 -13.79
C VAL A 195 -8.91 -6.01 -15.29
N GLY A 196 -9.02 -7.19 -15.90
CA GLY A 196 -8.83 -7.31 -17.33
C GLY A 196 -8.97 -8.73 -17.86
N GLY A 197 -8.45 -8.96 -19.06
CA GLY A 197 -8.36 -10.27 -19.70
C GLY A 197 -6.94 -10.62 -20.12
N THR A 198 -6.56 -11.89 -20.07
CA THR A 198 -5.27 -12.43 -20.52
C THR A 198 -5.46 -13.66 -21.39
N SER A 199 -4.78 -13.72 -22.54
CA SER A 199 -4.73 -14.90 -23.41
C SER A 199 -3.56 -15.85 -23.09
N GLY A 200 -2.81 -15.58 -22.01
CA GLY A 200 -1.64 -16.35 -21.63
C GLY A 200 -1.65 -16.73 -20.15
N ASN A 201 -0.47 -17.09 -19.66
CA ASN A 201 -0.25 -17.44 -18.27
C ASN A 201 0.34 -16.22 -17.55
N LEU A 202 -0.40 -15.64 -16.61
CA LEU A 202 0.18 -14.68 -15.67
C LEU A 202 1.10 -15.41 -14.67
N PRO A 203 2.08 -14.72 -14.05
CA PRO A 203 3.03 -15.34 -13.14
C PRO A 203 2.35 -16.17 -12.03
N GLY A 204 2.63 -17.47 -12.00
CA GLY A 204 2.07 -18.41 -11.01
C GLY A 204 0.72 -19.02 -11.38
N TYR A 205 0.18 -18.75 -12.56
CA TYR A 205 -1.11 -19.28 -13.04
C TYR A 205 -0.97 -20.04 -14.36
N SER A 206 -1.99 -20.82 -14.69
CA SER A 206 -2.15 -21.48 -15.99
C SER A 206 -3.49 -21.07 -16.56
N ASN A 207 -3.51 -20.72 -17.85
CA ASN A 207 -4.72 -20.33 -18.55
C ASN A 207 -5.71 -21.50 -18.55
N LEU A 208 -6.93 -21.25 -18.09
CA LEU A 208 -7.99 -22.26 -18.00
C LEU A 208 -8.68 -22.48 -19.35
N GLY A 209 -8.59 -21.52 -20.27
CA GLY A 209 -9.16 -21.59 -21.60
C GLY A 209 -8.38 -20.81 -22.66
N VAL A 210 -9.10 -20.04 -23.49
CA VAL A 210 -8.51 -19.21 -24.56
C VAL A 210 -8.12 -17.84 -24.02
N SER A 211 -8.91 -17.32 -23.08
CA SER A 211 -8.60 -16.10 -22.36
C SER A 211 -9.24 -16.14 -20.99
N ASP A 212 -8.53 -15.72 -19.95
CA ASP A 212 -9.06 -15.66 -18.59
C ASP A 212 -9.21 -14.21 -18.13
N ALA A 213 -10.14 -13.97 -17.20
CA ALA A 213 -10.16 -12.73 -16.47
C ALA A 213 -9.01 -12.68 -15.44
N PHE A 214 -8.55 -11.47 -15.11
CA PHE A 214 -7.62 -11.29 -14.00
C PHE A 214 -8.05 -10.19 -13.04
N LEU A 215 -7.53 -10.27 -11.82
CA LEU A 215 -7.59 -9.24 -10.77
C LEU A 215 -6.21 -9.13 -10.12
N THR A 216 -5.62 -7.94 -10.15
CA THR A 216 -4.28 -7.67 -9.60
C THR A 216 -4.32 -6.53 -8.61
N LYS A 217 -3.70 -6.71 -7.43
CA LYS A 217 -3.56 -5.68 -6.39
C LYS A 217 -2.12 -5.16 -6.33
N TYR A 218 -1.97 -3.84 -6.23
CA TYR A 218 -0.73 -3.12 -5.93
C TYR A 218 -0.90 -2.28 -4.67
N THR A 219 0.19 -1.95 -3.98
CA THR A 219 0.15 -0.97 -2.87
C THR A 219 -0.04 0.46 -3.39
N ALA A 220 -0.37 1.43 -2.52
CA ALA A 220 -0.41 2.87 -2.86
C ALA A 220 0.91 3.40 -3.44
N SER A 221 2.00 2.79 -2.97
CA SER A 221 3.30 2.67 -3.62
C SER A 221 3.33 2.64 -5.15
N ALA A 222 2.50 1.76 -5.68
CA ALA A 222 2.71 0.89 -6.84
C ALA A 222 4.11 0.25 -7.00
N SER A 223 5.09 0.61 -6.17
CA SER A 223 6.32 -0.08 -5.82
C SER A 223 6.20 -1.60 -5.82
N GLY A 224 6.97 -2.33 -6.64
CA GLY A 224 7.11 -3.78 -6.49
C GLY A 224 6.45 -4.62 -7.56
N ASN A 225 6.62 -5.94 -7.43
CA ASN A 225 5.67 -6.91 -7.95
C ASN A 225 4.26 -6.66 -7.39
N PRO A 226 3.18 -7.10 -8.06
CA PRO A 226 1.85 -7.07 -7.46
C PRO A 226 1.85 -7.71 -6.06
N VAL A 227 1.08 -7.14 -5.13
CA VAL A 227 0.84 -7.73 -3.80
C VAL A 227 0.30 -9.15 -3.99
N TRP A 228 -0.62 -9.29 -4.92
CA TRP A 228 -1.07 -10.56 -5.46
C TRP A 228 -1.76 -10.33 -6.82
N THR A 229 -1.80 -11.39 -7.62
CA THR A 229 -2.59 -11.51 -8.84
C THR A 229 -3.48 -12.73 -8.73
N LYS A 230 -4.68 -12.67 -9.30
CA LYS A 230 -5.60 -13.78 -9.52
C LYS A 230 -5.90 -13.86 -11.02
N GLN A 231 -5.75 -15.05 -11.61
CA GLN A 231 -6.27 -15.38 -12.94
C GLN A 231 -7.42 -16.37 -12.75
N PHE A 232 -8.58 -16.08 -13.34
CA PHE A 232 -9.81 -16.83 -13.10
C PHE A 232 -10.74 -16.79 -14.33
N GLY A 233 -11.51 -17.86 -14.51
CA GLY A 233 -12.39 -18.01 -15.67
C GLY A 233 -13.06 -19.37 -15.72
N SER A 234 -13.81 -19.58 -16.80
CA SER A 234 -14.33 -20.84 -17.29
C SER A 234 -13.24 -21.64 -18.01
N SER A 235 -13.58 -22.79 -18.59
CA SER A 235 -12.68 -23.55 -19.47
C SER A 235 -12.56 -22.95 -20.90
N SER A 236 -12.86 -21.67 -21.07
CA SER A 236 -13.04 -21.04 -22.37
C SER A 236 -12.62 -19.57 -22.33
N SER A 237 -13.46 -18.61 -22.70
CA SER A 237 -13.06 -17.20 -22.74
C SER A 237 -13.79 -16.40 -21.70
N ASP A 238 -13.04 -15.64 -20.93
CA ASP A 238 -13.52 -14.82 -19.84
C ASP A 238 -12.84 -13.45 -19.90
N THR A 239 -13.58 -12.41 -19.55
CA THR A 239 -13.05 -11.04 -19.52
C THR A 239 -13.71 -10.27 -18.39
N ALA A 240 -12.91 -9.64 -17.52
CA ALA A 240 -13.40 -8.66 -16.57
C ALA A 240 -13.35 -7.26 -17.18
N ASN A 241 -14.46 -6.53 -17.09
CA ASN A 241 -14.61 -5.18 -17.66
C ASN A 241 -14.68 -4.10 -16.58
N GLY A 242 -15.32 -4.39 -15.44
CA GLY A 242 -15.57 -3.41 -14.39
C GLY A 242 -15.12 -3.90 -13.01
N ILE A 243 -14.66 -2.96 -12.19
CA ILE A 243 -14.27 -3.19 -10.80
C ILE A 243 -14.75 -2.05 -9.89
N SER A 244 -15.23 -2.39 -8.69
CA SER A 244 -15.54 -1.46 -7.61
C SER A 244 -15.20 -2.09 -6.26
N ILE A 245 -15.03 -1.27 -5.23
CA ILE A 245 -14.88 -1.74 -3.84
C ILE A 245 -15.98 -1.17 -2.94
N ASP A 246 -16.20 -1.78 -1.79
CA ASP A 246 -16.95 -1.18 -0.66
C ASP A 246 -16.00 -0.67 0.44
N ASP A 247 -16.57 -0.06 1.49
CA ASP A 247 -15.81 0.55 2.60
C ASP A 247 -15.05 -0.50 3.46
N ASP A 248 -15.47 -1.77 3.40
CA ASP A 248 -14.77 -2.90 4.03
C ASP A 248 -13.63 -3.44 3.14
N ASN A 249 -13.35 -2.78 2.02
CA ASN A 249 -12.38 -3.17 1.00
C ASN A 249 -12.69 -4.53 0.32
N ASN A 250 -13.96 -4.96 0.32
CA ASN A 250 -14.36 -6.08 -0.54
C ASN A 250 -14.37 -5.61 -2.00
N ILE A 251 -13.98 -6.51 -2.90
CA ILE A 251 -13.75 -6.20 -4.31
C ILE A 251 -14.84 -6.86 -5.14
N TYR A 252 -15.53 -6.09 -5.97
CA TYR A 252 -16.59 -6.55 -6.84
C TYR A 252 -16.13 -6.40 -8.29
N VAL A 253 -16.14 -7.51 -9.03
CA VAL A 253 -15.70 -7.56 -10.43
C VAL A 253 -16.85 -8.04 -11.30
N THR A 254 -17.07 -7.36 -12.43
CA THR A 254 -18.06 -7.75 -13.44
C THR A 254 -17.43 -7.91 -14.82
N GLY A 255 -18.06 -8.70 -15.67
CA GLY A 255 -17.57 -9.00 -17.00
C GLY A 255 -18.45 -10.02 -17.69
N TYR A 256 -17.86 -10.77 -18.62
CA TYR A 256 -18.55 -11.83 -19.34
C TYR A 256 -17.71 -13.09 -19.50
N THR A 257 -18.38 -14.22 -19.68
CA THR A 257 -17.79 -15.56 -19.71
C THR A 257 -18.43 -16.41 -20.82
N TYR A 258 -17.65 -17.28 -21.46
CA TYR A 258 -18.10 -18.28 -22.43
C TYR A 258 -18.05 -19.66 -21.77
N GLY A 259 -19.02 -20.01 -20.93
CA GLY A 259 -19.04 -21.31 -20.25
C GLY A 259 -19.39 -21.22 -18.77
N ASP A 260 -19.34 -22.36 -18.09
CA ASP A 260 -19.73 -22.45 -16.68
C ASP A 260 -18.71 -21.71 -15.81
N PHE A 261 -19.14 -20.66 -15.11
CA PHE A 261 -18.29 -19.79 -14.32
C PHE A 261 -18.52 -19.98 -12.83
N SER A 262 -17.45 -20.41 -12.12
CA SER A 262 -17.47 -20.56 -10.66
C SER A 262 -18.60 -21.44 -10.12
N GLY A 263 -18.99 -22.49 -10.87
CA GLY A 263 -20.05 -23.42 -10.50
C GLY A 263 -21.47 -22.93 -10.80
N ASN A 264 -21.62 -21.85 -11.58
CA ASN A 264 -22.88 -21.46 -12.18
C ASN A 264 -22.92 -21.98 -13.63
N ASP A 265 -24.11 -22.38 -14.08
CA ASP A 265 -24.32 -22.92 -15.43
C ASP A 265 -24.32 -21.79 -16.47
N ASN A 266 -23.74 -22.05 -17.64
CA ASN A 266 -23.87 -21.19 -18.80
C ASN A 266 -25.30 -21.22 -19.36
N LEU A 267 -25.95 -20.05 -19.39
CA LEU A 267 -27.33 -19.85 -19.82
C LEU A 267 -27.42 -19.58 -21.33
N GLY A 268 -26.34 -19.10 -21.94
CA GLY A 268 -26.28 -18.72 -23.34
C GLY A 268 -24.94 -19.03 -24.01
N VAL A 269 -24.48 -18.11 -24.85
CA VAL A 269 -23.20 -18.20 -25.55
C VAL A 269 -22.16 -17.42 -24.75
N TRP A 270 -22.44 -16.15 -24.49
CA TRP A 270 -21.68 -15.32 -23.57
C TRP A 270 -22.62 -14.88 -22.46
N ASP A 271 -22.26 -15.08 -21.21
CA ASP A 271 -23.06 -14.65 -20.07
C ASP A 271 -22.36 -13.55 -19.29
N ALA A 272 -23.15 -12.67 -18.69
CA ALA A 272 -22.66 -11.69 -17.74
C ALA A 272 -22.35 -12.36 -16.40
N PHE A 273 -21.31 -11.88 -15.70
CA PHE A 273 -21.02 -12.32 -14.34
C PHE A 273 -20.78 -11.14 -13.38
N ILE A 274 -20.97 -11.42 -12.09
CA ILE A 274 -20.44 -10.64 -10.98
C ILE A 274 -19.81 -11.57 -9.95
N THR A 275 -18.65 -11.19 -9.43
CA THR A 275 -17.96 -11.91 -8.37
C THR A 275 -17.49 -10.96 -7.28
N LYS A 276 -17.59 -11.38 -6.03
CA LYS A 276 -17.09 -10.67 -4.85
C LYS A 276 -15.86 -11.38 -4.29
N TYR A 277 -14.84 -10.62 -3.95
CA TYR A 277 -13.67 -11.04 -3.19
C TYR A 277 -13.59 -10.24 -1.89
N ASP A 278 -13.01 -10.83 -0.84
CA ASP A 278 -12.64 -10.08 0.36
C ASP A 278 -11.39 -9.21 0.12
N ALA A 279 -11.03 -8.38 1.10
CA ALA A 279 -9.86 -7.50 1.03
C ALA A 279 -8.50 -8.23 0.85
N SER A 280 -8.47 -9.53 1.16
CA SER A 280 -7.30 -10.42 0.97
C SER A 280 -7.29 -11.09 -0.40
N GLY A 281 -8.32 -10.87 -1.22
CA GLY A 281 -8.46 -11.47 -2.55
C GLY A 281 -9.01 -12.90 -2.53
N ASN A 282 -9.65 -13.36 -1.45
CA ASN A 282 -10.36 -14.63 -1.43
C ASN A 282 -11.77 -14.43 -2.00
N LYS A 283 -12.20 -15.32 -2.90
CA LYS A 283 -13.54 -15.26 -3.49
C LYS A 283 -14.61 -15.58 -2.44
N VAL A 284 -15.58 -14.68 -2.28
CA VAL A 284 -16.71 -14.83 -1.35
C VAL A 284 -17.89 -15.49 -2.06
N TRP A 285 -18.30 -14.93 -3.20
CA TRP A 285 -19.38 -15.48 -4.02
C TRP A 285 -19.21 -15.07 -5.49
N ALA A 286 -19.84 -15.80 -6.40
CA ALA A 286 -19.94 -15.47 -7.83
C ALA A 286 -21.33 -15.79 -8.35
N LYS A 287 -21.83 -14.96 -9.27
CA LYS A 287 -23.10 -15.12 -9.98
C LYS A 287 -22.87 -14.97 -11.47
N GLN A 288 -23.54 -15.83 -12.24
CA GLN A 288 -23.63 -15.77 -13.69
C GLN A 288 -25.10 -15.57 -14.05
N PHE A 289 -25.38 -14.67 -15.00
CA PHE A 289 -26.72 -14.32 -15.42
C PHE A 289 -26.73 -13.86 -16.86
N GLY A 290 -27.85 -14.04 -17.54
CA GLY A 290 -27.96 -13.74 -18.95
C GLY A 290 -29.24 -14.29 -19.56
N SER A 291 -29.28 -14.23 -20.89
CA SER A 291 -30.29 -14.76 -21.77
C SER A 291 -29.79 -16.07 -22.40
N SER A 292 -30.55 -16.65 -23.32
CA SER A 292 -30.07 -17.78 -24.13
C SER A 292 -29.10 -17.37 -25.25
N THR A 293 -28.58 -16.15 -25.22
CA THR A 293 -27.79 -15.55 -26.31
C THR A 293 -26.51 -14.92 -25.76
N ASN A 294 -26.10 -13.74 -26.24
CA ASN A 294 -24.93 -13.05 -25.72
C ASN A 294 -25.36 -11.97 -24.72
N ASP A 295 -24.65 -11.88 -23.60
CA ASP A 295 -24.92 -10.98 -22.49
C ASP A 295 -23.58 -10.45 -21.96
N TYR A 296 -23.43 -9.13 -21.97
CA TYR A 296 -22.17 -8.46 -21.66
C TYR A 296 -22.38 -7.48 -20.51
N ALA A 297 -21.80 -7.75 -19.33
CA ALA A 297 -21.66 -6.71 -18.31
C ALA A 297 -20.44 -5.83 -18.59
N THR A 298 -20.65 -4.52 -18.63
CA THR A 298 -19.64 -3.54 -19.05
C THR A 298 -19.13 -2.68 -17.90
N ALA A 299 -19.97 -2.39 -16.90
CA ALA A 299 -19.57 -1.55 -15.77
C ALA A 299 -20.29 -1.94 -14.47
N ILE A 300 -19.64 -1.60 -13.35
CA ILE A 300 -20.13 -1.81 -11.99
C ILE A 300 -19.81 -0.59 -11.12
N TYR A 301 -20.73 -0.26 -10.22
CA TYR A 301 -20.50 0.67 -9.11
C TYR A 301 -21.02 0.02 -7.82
N THR A 302 -20.36 0.21 -6.69
CA THR A 302 -20.78 -0.33 -5.38
C THR A 302 -20.99 0.79 -4.39
N ASP A 303 -22.06 0.72 -3.59
CA ASP A 303 -22.29 1.66 -2.50
C ASP A 303 -21.59 1.25 -1.20
N ILE A 304 -21.58 2.17 -0.23
CA ILE A 304 -20.95 1.97 1.09
C ILE A 304 -21.50 0.76 1.87
N ALA A 305 -22.71 0.29 1.54
CA ALA A 305 -23.33 -0.87 2.17
C ALA A 305 -23.01 -2.18 1.43
N GLY A 306 -22.18 -2.14 0.39
CA GLY A 306 -21.81 -3.29 -0.42
C GLY A 306 -22.87 -3.70 -1.45
N ASN A 307 -23.88 -2.86 -1.74
CA ASN A 307 -24.78 -3.15 -2.86
C ASN A 307 -24.10 -2.78 -4.19
N SER A 308 -24.17 -3.69 -5.16
CA SER A 308 -23.57 -3.50 -6.48
C SER A 308 -24.62 -3.17 -7.53
N TYR A 309 -24.31 -2.18 -8.38
CA TYR A 309 -25.12 -1.71 -9.49
C TYR A 309 -24.36 -2.01 -10.78
N ILE A 310 -24.92 -2.88 -11.62
CA ILE A 310 -24.27 -3.40 -12.83
C ILE A 310 -25.07 -2.96 -14.03
N THR A 311 -24.38 -2.64 -15.12
CA THR A 311 -25.02 -2.40 -16.42
C THR A 311 -24.30 -3.11 -17.55
N GLY A 312 -24.97 -3.18 -18.68
CA GLY A 312 -24.47 -3.85 -19.87
C GLY A 312 -25.57 -3.98 -20.91
N TYR A 313 -25.41 -4.95 -21.81
CA TYR A 313 -26.40 -5.24 -22.85
C TYR A 313 -26.55 -6.72 -23.10
N THR A 314 -27.73 -7.08 -23.59
CA THR A 314 -28.17 -8.46 -23.83
C THR A 314 -28.77 -8.57 -25.23
N PHE A 315 -28.66 -9.72 -25.87
CA PHE A 315 -29.34 -10.03 -27.15
C PHE A 315 -30.64 -10.83 -26.96
N GLY A 316 -31.11 -10.96 -25.72
CA GLY A 316 -32.30 -11.73 -25.38
C GLY A 316 -32.97 -11.30 -24.07
N VAL A 317 -33.98 -12.07 -23.66
CA VAL A 317 -34.72 -11.78 -22.42
C VAL A 317 -33.93 -12.29 -21.22
N VAL A 318 -33.62 -11.41 -20.25
CA VAL A 318 -32.98 -11.78 -18.97
C VAL A 318 -34.01 -11.73 -17.85
N SER A 319 -34.09 -12.77 -17.03
CA SER A 319 -34.94 -12.80 -15.82
C SER A 319 -36.41 -12.39 -16.04
N GLY A 320 -36.97 -12.67 -17.23
CA GLY A 320 -38.38 -12.44 -17.55
C GLY A 320 -38.76 -11.00 -17.92
N THR A 321 -37.77 -10.14 -18.20
CA THR A 321 -37.98 -8.77 -18.71
C THR A 321 -38.46 -8.78 -20.18
N LYS A 322 -38.65 -7.59 -20.78
CA LYS A 322 -39.05 -7.46 -22.18
C LYS A 322 -37.89 -6.90 -23.01
N THR A 323 -37.64 -7.51 -24.16
CA THR A 323 -36.76 -6.94 -25.19
C THR A 323 -37.51 -5.93 -26.05
N ALA A 324 -36.83 -4.90 -26.53
CA ALA A 324 -37.37 -3.91 -27.46
C ALA A 324 -36.78 -4.06 -28.87
N GLY A 325 -35.55 -4.59 -28.98
CA GLY A 325 -34.79 -4.60 -30.23
C GLY A 325 -33.84 -5.79 -30.39
N VAL A 326 -32.67 -5.53 -30.99
CA VAL A 326 -31.64 -6.55 -31.29
C VAL A 326 -30.75 -6.79 -30.08
N SER A 327 -30.25 -5.70 -29.50
CA SER A 327 -29.60 -5.72 -28.20
C SER A 327 -30.24 -4.66 -27.33
N ASP A 328 -30.51 -5.00 -26.08
CA ASP A 328 -31.17 -4.11 -25.12
C ASP A 328 -30.24 -3.85 -23.92
N VAL A 329 -30.34 -2.67 -23.33
CA VAL A 329 -29.62 -2.32 -22.10
C VAL A 329 -30.21 -3.13 -20.95
N PHE A 330 -29.36 -3.65 -20.06
CA PHE A 330 -29.79 -4.08 -18.73
C PHE A 330 -29.16 -3.23 -17.63
N VAL A 331 -29.89 -3.10 -16.52
CA VAL A 331 -29.39 -2.54 -15.26
C VAL A 331 -29.84 -3.46 -14.13
N ALA A 332 -28.93 -3.84 -13.25
CA ALA A 332 -29.21 -4.74 -12.14
C ALA A 332 -28.64 -4.22 -10.82
N ARG A 333 -29.35 -4.49 -9.72
CA ARG A 333 -28.86 -4.24 -8.36
C ARG A 333 -28.76 -5.55 -7.59
N TYR A 334 -27.63 -5.76 -6.93
CA TYR A 334 -27.36 -6.88 -6.03
C TYR A 334 -27.07 -6.37 -4.62
N ASP A 335 -27.44 -7.11 -3.59
CA ASP A 335 -27.00 -6.85 -2.21
C ASP A 335 -25.57 -7.38 -1.95
N ALA A 336 -25.01 -7.07 -0.78
CA ALA A 336 -23.67 -7.48 -0.38
C ALA A 336 -23.47 -9.01 -0.29
N ASN A 337 -24.56 -9.79 -0.22
CA ASN A 337 -24.57 -11.25 -0.20
C ASN A 337 -24.73 -11.86 -1.61
N GLY A 338 -24.84 -11.02 -2.65
CA GLY A 338 -25.02 -11.43 -4.03
C GLY A 338 -26.46 -11.83 -4.38
N ASN A 339 -27.45 -11.43 -3.58
CA ASN A 339 -28.86 -11.61 -3.96
C ASN A 339 -29.27 -10.50 -4.93
N GLN A 340 -29.89 -10.86 -6.04
CA GLN A 340 -30.44 -9.89 -6.99
C GLN A 340 -31.67 -9.21 -6.36
N ILE A 341 -31.62 -7.89 -6.20
CA ILE A 341 -32.73 -7.08 -5.69
C ILE A 341 -33.70 -6.74 -6.82
N TRP A 342 -33.16 -6.25 -7.93
CA TRP A 342 -33.94 -6.01 -9.15
C TRP A 342 -33.03 -6.08 -10.38
N ILE A 343 -33.65 -6.35 -11.53
CA ILE A 343 -33.06 -6.17 -12.86
C ILE A 343 -34.13 -5.57 -13.77
N ASP A 344 -33.72 -4.61 -14.59
CA ASP A 344 -34.56 -4.00 -15.60
C ASP A 344 -33.86 -4.06 -16.96
N GLN A 345 -34.66 -4.10 -18.02
CA GLN A 345 -34.19 -3.99 -19.40
C GLN A 345 -34.97 -2.92 -20.15
N PHE A 346 -34.26 -2.13 -20.95
CA PHE A 346 -34.87 -1.16 -21.85
C PHE A 346 -34.04 -0.99 -23.13
N GLY A 347 -34.70 -0.51 -24.17
CA GLY A 347 -34.05 -0.25 -25.45
C GLY A 347 -34.99 0.38 -26.45
N SER A 348 -34.49 0.48 -27.67
CA SER A 348 -35.17 0.93 -28.86
C SER A 348 -35.52 -0.29 -29.73
N PHE A 349 -36.08 -0.08 -30.92
CA PHE A 349 -36.30 -1.16 -31.89
C PHE A 349 -35.02 -1.66 -32.58
N SER A 350 -33.83 -1.26 -32.13
CA SER A 350 -32.54 -1.55 -32.74
C SER A 350 -31.54 -2.04 -31.67
N SER A 351 -30.25 -1.80 -31.84
CA SER A 351 -29.23 -2.08 -30.83
C SER A 351 -29.07 -0.93 -29.84
N ASP A 352 -29.04 -1.26 -28.56
CA ASP A 352 -28.90 -0.35 -27.43
C ASP A 352 -27.90 -0.95 -26.44
N ASN A 353 -26.81 -0.23 -26.17
CA ASN A 353 -25.71 -0.73 -25.36
C ASN A 353 -25.37 0.26 -24.24
N ALA A 354 -25.26 -0.23 -23.01
CA ALA A 354 -24.76 0.55 -21.88
C ALA A 354 -23.28 0.26 -21.60
N ASN A 355 -22.54 1.30 -21.25
CA ASN A 355 -21.08 1.27 -21.06
C ASN A 355 -20.62 1.74 -19.68
N GLY A 356 -21.40 2.58 -18.99
CA GLY A 356 -20.99 3.17 -17.71
C GLY A 356 -22.14 3.33 -16.73
N VAL A 357 -21.84 3.23 -15.44
CA VAL A 357 -22.81 3.37 -14.34
C VAL A 357 -22.21 4.14 -13.16
N THR A 358 -23.02 4.99 -12.53
CA THR A 358 -22.72 5.64 -11.24
C THR A 358 -24.01 5.81 -10.43
N ILE A 359 -23.91 6.19 -9.16
CA ILE A 359 -25.07 6.43 -8.29
C ILE A 359 -24.97 7.76 -7.56
N ASP A 360 -26.10 8.29 -7.09
CA ASP A 360 -26.10 9.34 -6.08
C ASP A 360 -26.25 8.78 -4.65
N SER A 361 -26.11 9.65 -3.65
CA SER A 361 -26.23 9.31 -2.23
C SER A 361 -27.62 8.82 -1.81
N SER A 362 -28.63 8.94 -2.68
CA SER A 362 -29.97 8.37 -2.48
C SER A 362 -30.17 7.05 -3.21
N SER A 363 -29.07 6.43 -3.67
CA SER A 363 -29.07 5.19 -4.47
C SER A 363 -29.85 5.29 -5.78
N ASN A 364 -30.03 6.49 -6.33
CA ASN A 364 -30.50 6.61 -7.72
C ASN A 364 -29.34 6.26 -8.67
N VAL A 365 -29.63 5.51 -9.72
CA VAL A 365 -28.61 4.98 -10.64
C VAL A 365 -28.62 5.79 -11.93
N TYR A 366 -27.44 6.12 -12.44
CA TYR A 366 -27.25 6.83 -13.70
C TYR A 366 -26.45 5.94 -14.64
N VAL A 367 -27.01 5.64 -15.81
CA VAL A 367 -26.41 4.75 -16.81
C VAL A 367 -26.23 5.50 -18.12
N VAL A 368 -25.08 5.29 -18.77
CA VAL A 368 -24.75 5.89 -20.07
C VAL A 368 -24.41 4.83 -21.11
N GLY A 369 -24.63 5.18 -22.37
CA GLY A 369 -24.41 4.28 -23.48
C GLY A 369 -24.75 4.90 -24.83
N TYR A 370 -25.12 4.07 -25.80
CA TYR A 370 -25.61 4.52 -27.10
C TYR A 370 -26.79 3.68 -27.58
N THR A 371 -27.59 4.27 -28.48
CA THR A 371 -28.74 3.64 -29.15
C THR A 371 -28.65 3.84 -30.65
N ALA A 372 -28.96 2.80 -31.42
CA ALA A 372 -29.06 2.88 -32.88
C ALA A 372 -30.46 3.34 -33.36
N SER A 373 -31.39 3.65 -32.44
CA SER A 373 -32.73 4.13 -32.79
C SER A 373 -33.33 5.08 -31.75
N THR A 374 -34.64 5.28 -31.76
CA THR A 374 -35.33 6.21 -30.85
C THR A 374 -35.65 5.53 -29.52
N LEU A 375 -35.08 6.03 -28.43
CA LEU A 375 -35.44 5.60 -27.07
C LEU A 375 -36.78 6.20 -26.62
N PRO A 376 -37.48 5.61 -25.64
CA PRO A 376 -38.76 6.11 -25.14
C PRO A 376 -38.70 7.60 -24.76
N GLY A 377 -39.61 8.39 -25.32
CA GLY A 377 -39.72 9.83 -25.04
C GLY A 377 -38.61 10.71 -25.62
N ASN A 378 -37.79 10.17 -26.52
CA ASN A 378 -36.66 10.87 -27.13
C ASN A 378 -36.79 10.92 -28.67
N THR A 379 -35.79 11.51 -29.33
CA THR A 379 -35.72 11.60 -30.80
C THR A 379 -34.35 11.17 -31.27
N LYS A 380 -34.31 10.36 -32.32
CA LYS A 380 -33.08 9.99 -33.02
C LYS A 380 -32.46 11.21 -33.72
N LEU A 381 -31.16 11.43 -33.56
CA LEU A 381 -30.40 12.55 -34.12
C LEU A 381 -29.47 12.09 -35.25
N GLY A 382 -28.77 10.98 -35.07
CA GLY A 382 -27.80 10.39 -35.99
C GLY A 382 -27.99 8.88 -36.18
N VAL A 383 -26.96 8.18 -36.65
CA VAL A 383 -26.92 6.71 -36.80
C VAL A 383 -27.00 6.02 -35.44
N ASN A 384 -26.06 6.35 -34.54
CA ASN A 384 -26.08 6.00 -33.13
C ASN A 384 -26.07 7.29 -32.32
N ASP A 385 -26.89 7.37 -31.28
CA ASP A 385 -26.92 8.52 -30.39
C ASP A 385 -26.52 8.10 -28.98
N ALA A 386 -25.74 8.96 -28.30
CA ALA A 386 -25.43 8.75 -26.91
C ALA A 386 -26.69 8.92 -26.05
N PHE A 387 -26.75 8.21 -24.93
CA PHE A 387 -27.81 8.41 -23.95
C PHE A 387 -27.28 8.47 -22.52
N ILE A 388 -28.08 9.09 -21.66
CA ILE A 388 -28.02 8.97 -20.22
C ILE A 388 -29.43 8.69 -19.69
N THR A 389 -29.55 7.73 -18.76
CA THR A 389 -30.80 7.42 -18.07
C THR A 389 -30.62 7.49 -16.55
N LYS A 390 -31.70 7.81 -15.83
CA LYS A 390 -31.76 7.76 -14.37
C LYS A 390 -32.80 6.74 -13.93
N TYR A 391 -32.42 5.90 -12.98
CA TYR A 391 -33.28 5.03 -12.20
C TYR A 391 -33.41 5.54 -10.77
N ASN A 392 -34.56 5.32 -10.14
CA ASN A 392 -34.69 5.49 -8.69
C ASN A 392 -34.10 4.27 -7.95
N ALA A 393 -33.99 4.35 -6.62
CA ALA A 393 -33.46 3.25 -5.79
C ALA A 393 -34.26 1.93 -5.88
N SER A 394 -35.53 2.00 -6.30
CA SER A 394 -36.43 0.85 -6.47
C SER A 394 -36.30 0.17 -7.84
N GLY A 395 -35.52 0.75 -8.76
CA GLY A 395 -35.32 0.21 -10.11
C GLY A 395 -36.32 0.74 -11.15
N ASP A 396 -37.06 1.83 -10.87
CA ASP A 396 -37.89 2.46 -11.90
C ASP A 396 -37.12 3.53 -12.67
N ILE A 397 -37.27 3.55 -13.99
CA ILE A 397 -36.78 4.64 -14.85
C ILE A 397 -37.50 5.95 -14.50
N VAL A 398 -36.72 6.97 -14.13
CA VAL A 398 -37.20 8.34 -13.88
C VAL A 398 -37.19 9.16 -15.17
N TRP A 399 -36.10 9.09 -15.94
CA TRP A 399 -35.97 9.75 -17.24
C TRP A 399 -34.89 9.11 -18.10
N ILE A 400 -35.02 9.27 -19.41
CA ILE A 400 -34.00 8.94 -20.43
C ILE A 400 -33.74 10.20 -21.25
N LYS A 401 -32.47 10.49 -21.56
CA LYS A 401 -32.03 11.56 -22.45
C LYS A 401 -31.13 11.01 -23.54
N GLN A 402 -31.53 11.20 -24.78
CA GLN A 402 -30.75 10.92 -25.99
C GLN A 402 -30.13 12.22 -26.51
N PHE A 403 -28.84 12.20 -26.83
CA PHE A 403 -28.08 13.36 -27.26
C PHE A 403 -26.95 12.96 -28.23
N GLY A 404 -26.50 13.90 -29.06
CA GLY A 404 -25.47 13.63 -30.05
C GLY A 404 -25.48 14.63 -31.19
N SER A 405 -24.69 14.30 -32.21
CA SER A 405 -24.60 14.96 -33.51
C SER A 405 -25.60 14.36 -34.51
N SER A 406 -25.52 14.76 -35.77
CA SER A 406 -26.26 14.12 -36.87
C SER A 406 -25.59 12.83 -37.40
N VAL A 407 -24.48 12.40 -36.79
CA VAL A 407 -23.67 11.25 -37.24
C VAL A 407 -23.72 10.14 -36.19
N SER A 408 -22.63 9.74 -35.55
CA SER A 408 -22.63 8.68 -34.54
C SER A 408 -22.03 9.26 -33.27
N ASP A 409 -22.60 8.90 -32.13
CA ASP A 409 -22.23 9.43 -30.83
C ASP A 409 -22.34 8.31 -29.81
N ILE A 410 -21.29 8.13 -29.00
CA ILE A 410 -21.20 7.02 -28.05
C ILE A 410 -20.73 7.55 -26.71
N ALA A 411 -21.52 7.37 -25.65
CA ALA A 411 -21.06 7.60 -24.28
C ALA A 411 -20.42 6.32 -23.72
N TYR A 412 -19.24 6.47 -23.10
CA TYR A 412 -18.47 5.39 -22.50
C TYR A 412 -18.45 5.46 -20.97
N GLY A 413 -18.18 6.64 -20.40
CA GLY A 413 -17.97 6.82 -18.97
C GLY A 413 -18.92 7.83 -18.32
N VAL A 414 -19.25 7.61 -17.05
CA VAL A 414 -20.04 8.52 -16.23
C VAL A 414 -19.49 8.63 -14.81
N SER A 415 -19.44 9.84 -14.26
CA SER A 415 -19.07 10.11 -12.87
C SER A 415 -19.95 11.20 -12.27
N MET A 416 -20.04 11.27 -10.95
CA MET A 416 -20.78 12.28 -10.21
C MET A 416 -19.87 13.02 -9.22
N ASP A 417 -19.97 14.35 -9.16
CA ASP A 417 -19.32 15.14 -8.11
C ASP A 417 -20.16 15.17 -6.81
N THR A 418 -19.55 15.61 -5.71
CA THR A 418 -20.19 15.73 -4.40
C THR A 418 -21.34 16.75 -4.36
N SER A 419 -21.48 17.60 -5.39
CA SER A 419 -22.58 18.57 -5.54
C SER A 419 -23.74 18.02 -6.38
N GLY A 420 -23.68 16.76 -6.84
CA GLY A 420 -24.70 16.13 -7.68
C GLY A 420 -24.62 16.50 -9.17
N GLY A 421 -23.50 17.06 -9.62
CA GLY A 421 -23.19 17.24 -11.03
C GLY A 421 -22.80 15.90 -11.66
N ILE A 422 -23.44 15.54 -12.77
CA ILE A 422 -23.18 14.30 -13.50
C ILE A 422 -22.34 14.62 -14.74
N TYR A 423 -21.23 13.90 -14.93
CA TYR A 423 -20.30 14.10 -16.03
C TYR A 423 -20.28 12.87 -16.92
N VAL A 424 -20.51 13.05 -18.21
CA VAL A 424 -20.55 11.97 -19.21
C VAL A 424 -19.44 12.21 -20.22
N VAL A 425 -18.67 11.18 -20.52
CA VAL A 425 -17.63 11.21 -21.57
C VAL A 425 -17.89 10.19 -22.66
N GLY A 426 -17.36 10.47 -23.84
CA GLY A 426 -17.53 9.62 -25.01
C GLY A 426 -16.84 10.15 -26.24
N GLN A 427 -17.29 9.68 -27.40
CA GLN A 427 -16.85 10.17 -28.70
C GLN A 427 -18.04 10.64 -29.55
N THR A 428 -17.78 11.59 -30.45
CA THR A 428 -18.70 12.06 -31.49
C THR A 428 -18.04 11.99 -32.85
N TYR A 429 -18.78 11.59 -33.88
CA TYR A 429 -18.33 11.54 -35.29
C TYR A 429 -18.77 12.80 -36.07
N GLY A 430 -19.34 13.79 -35.38
CA GLY A 430 -19.81 15.02 -35.99
C GLY A 430 -19.79 16.20 -35.02
N ALA A 431 -20.22 17.37 -35.51
CA ALA A 431 -20.28 18.57 -34.69
C ALA A 431 -21.46 18.50 -33.70
N LEU A 432 -21.15 18.59 -32.41
CA LEU A 432 -22.14 18.74 -31.35
C LEU A 432 -22.69 20.19 -31.32
N ALA A 433 -23.90 20.37 -30.77
CA ALA A 433 -24.53 21.68 -30.71
C ALA A 433 -23.60 22.73 -30.03
N GLY A 434 -23.30 23.81 -30.74
CA GLY A 434 -22.41 24.88 -30.27
C GLY A 434 -20.92 24.55 -30.26
N ASN A 435 -20.52 23.42 -30.87
CA ASN A 435 -19.14 22.97 -30.99
C ASN A 435 -18.80 22.70 -32.47
N SER A 436 -17.53 22.43 -32.75
CA SER A 436 -17.02 22.12 -34.10
C SER A 436 -16.30 20.78 -34.09
N SER A 437 -16.40 20.04 -35.19
CA SER A 437 -15.59 18.84 -35.40
C SER A 437 -14.12 19.22 -35.59
N LEU A 438 -13.20 18.51 -34.94
CA LEU A 438 -11.75 18.75 -35.05
C LEU A 438 -11.09 17.67 -35.94
N GLY A 439 -11.53 16.42 -35.82
CA GLY A 439 -11.12 15.30 -36.66
C GLY A 439 -12.27 14.37 -37.04
N SER A 440 -11.94 13.10 -37.34
CA SER A 440 -12.92 12.07 -37.73
C SER A 440 -13.80 11.61 -36.56
N THR A 441 -13.23 11.57 -35.36
CA THR A 441 -13.95 11.40 -34.09
C THR A 441 -13.34 12.35 -33.08
N ASP A 442 -14.16 12.99 -32.27
CA ASP A 442 -13.69 13.88 -31.21
C ASP A 442 -14.17 13.37 -29.85
N GLY A 443 -13.36 13.59 -28.82
CA GLY A 443 -13.77 13.39 -27.44
C GLY A 443 -14.89 14.36 -27.06
N MET A 444 -15.86 13.88 -26.28
CA MET A 444 -16.90 14.72 -25.69
C MET A 444 -16.93 14.63 -24.17
N LEU A 445 -17.27 15.74 -23.52
CA LEU A 445 -17.54 15.84 -22.08
C LEU A 445 -18.82 16.66 -21.87
N ALA A 446 -19.84 16.06 -21.27
CA ALA A 446 -21.12 16.71 -20.98
C ALA A 446 -21.39 16.75 -19.48
N LYS A 447 -21.98 17.86 -19.00
CA LYS A 447 -22.45 17.98 -17.61
C LYS A 447 -23.98 18.02 -17.57
N TYR A 448 -24.56 17.23 -16.68
CA TYR A 448 -25.98 17.19 -16.36
C TYR A 448 -26.21 17.48 -14.87
N ASN A 449 -27.45 17.79 -14.50
CA ASN A 449 -27.91 17.77 -13.11
C ASN A 449 -28.81 16.55 -12.84
N GLY A 450 -29.15 16.28 -11.58
CA GLY A 450 -29.99 15.13 -11.19
C GLY A 450 -31.41 15.08 -11.82
N ASN A 451 -31.86 16.17 -12.45
CA ASN A 451 -33.13 16.24 -13.20
C ASN A 451 -32.96 15.95 -14.70
N GLY A 452 -31.76 15.58 -15.16
CA GLY A 452 -31.47 15.29 -16.56
C GLY A 452 -31.39 16.54 -17.46
N THR A 453 -31.16 17.72 -16.90
CA THR A 453 -30.91 18.95 -17.67
C THR A 453 -29.43 19.07 -18.01
N GLN A 454 -29.09 19.07 -19.31
CA GLN A 454 -27.72 19.35 -19.75
C GLN A 454 -27.34 20.80 -19.43
N LYS A 455 -26.26 20.99 -18.67
CA LYS A 455 -25.71 22.30 -18.32
C LYS A 455 -24.75 22.80 -19.39
N TRP A 456 -23.90 21.92 -19.90
CA TRP A 456 -22.98 22.23 -20.99
C TRP A 456 -22.46 20.93 -21.61
N ILE A 457 -21.92 21.04 -22.82
CA ILE A 457 -21.17 19.99 -23.51
C ILE A 457 -19.92 20.60 -24.14
N ARG A 458 -18.84 19.83 -24.18
CA ARG A 458 -17.55 20.17 -24.79
C ARG A 458 -17.19 19.08 -25.79
N GLN A 459 -16.66 19.51 -26.93
CA GLN A 459 -16.01 18.66 -27.93
C GLN A 459 -14.52 19.04 -27.94
N PHE A 460 -13.63 18.06 -27.88
CA PHE A 460 -12.18 18.27 -27.79
C PHE A 460 -11.42 17.13 -28.47
N GLY A 461 -10.18 17.37 -28.84
CA GLY A 461 -9.35 16.38 -29.53
C GLY A 461 -8.27 17.02 -30.37
N SER A 462 -7.73 16.20 -31.27
CA SER A 462 -6.74 16.50 -32.29
C SER A 462 -7.42 16.69 -33.66
N SER A 463 -6.62 16.76 -34.73
CA SER A 463 -7.14 16.71 -36.11
C SER A 463 -7.46 15.28 -36.60
N ASN A 464 -7.17 14.26 -35.80
CA ASN A 464 -7.40 12.85 -36.10
C ASN A 464 -8.53 12.31 -35.20
N SER A 465 -8.61 10.99 -35.02
CA SER A 465 -9.60 10.38 -34.12
C SER A 465 -9.18 10.51 -32.65
N ASP A 466 -10.11 10.92 -31.79
CA ASP A 466 -9.95 11.04 -30.35
C ASP A 466 -11.11 10.37 -29.61
N ASN A 467 -10.79 9.54 -28.61
CA ASN A 467 -11.74 8.72 -27.88
C ASN A 467 -11.66 9.03 -26.38
N ALA A 468 -12.68 9.70 -25.80
CA ALA A 468 -12.77 9.85 -24.35
C ALA A 468 -13.49 8.64 -23.74
N ARG A 469 -12.77 7.81 -22.97
CA ARG A 469 -13.23 6.51 -22.50
C ARG A 469 -13.75 6.54 -21.07
N ALA A 470 -13.07 7.26 -20.19
CA ALA A 470 -13.35 7.23 -18.75
C ALA A 470 -13.28 8.62 -18.11
N VAL A 471 -14.04 8.81 -17.04
CA VAL A 471 -14.13 10.08 -16.31
C VAL A 471 -14.24 9.83 -14.80
N THR A 472 -13.61 10.71 -14.02
CA THR A 472 -13.74 10.75 -12.56
C THR A 472 -13.69 12.20 -12.07
N THR A 473 -14.09 12.43 -10.83
CA THR A 473 -14.11 13.77 -10.22
C THR A 473 -13.44 13.75 -8.85
N ASP A 474 -12.75 14.82 -8.50
CA ASP A 474 -12.23 15.02 -7.14
C ASP A 474 -13.26 15.70 -6.23
N SER A 475 -12.95 15.77 -4.94
CA SER A 475 -13.79 16.44 -3.93
C SER A 475 -13.90 17.95 -4.12
N SER A 476 -13.03 18.55 -4.93
CA SER A 476 -13.06 19.98 -5.29
C SER A 476 -13.92 20.25 -6.53
N GLY A 477 -14.47 19.20 -7.16
CA GLY A 477 -15.26 19.30 -8.39
C GLY A 477 -14.43 19.47 -9.66
N ASN A 478 -13.12 19.20 -9.62
CA ASN A 478 -12.35 19.03 -10.85
C ASN A 478 -12.71 17.70 -11.52
N ILE A 479 -12.62 17.68 -12.84
CA ILE A 479 -13.03 16.58 -13.69
C ILE A 479 -11.79 16.08 -14.41
N TYR A 480 -11.57 14.77 -14.39
CA TYR A 480 -10.44 14.13 -15.04
C TYR A 480 -10.97 13.17 -16.09
N VAL A 481 -10.55 13.37 -17.33
CA VAL A 481 -10.98 12.58 -18.49
C VAL A 481 -9.77 11.87 -19.06
N ALA A 482 -9.89 10.56 -19.27
CA ALA A 482 -8.86 9.75 -19.90
C ALA A 482 -9.38 9.00 -21.12
N GLY A 483 -8.48 8.70 -22.04
CA GLY A 483 -8.80 8.11 -23.32
C GLY A 483 -7.59 7.97 -24.23
N ASP A 484 -7.82 7.87 -25.52
CA ASP A 484 -6.78 7.68 -26.54
C ASP A 484 -6.95 8.63 -27.73
N THR A 485 -5.85 9.01 -28.37
CA THR A 485 -5.80 9.88 -29.55
C THR A 485 -4.91 9.30 -30.65
N TYR A 486 -5.39 9.33 -31.88
CA TYR A 486 -4.64 8.97 -33.10
C TYR A 486 -3.87 10.16 -33.67
N GLY A 487 -3.82 11.27 -32.94
CA GLY A 487 -3.19 12.51 -33.36
C GLY A 487 -2.38 13.16 -32.25
N SER A 488 -1.93 14.38 -32.51
CA SER A 488 -1.21 15.18 -31.55
C SER A 488 -2.16 16.19 -30.90
N LEU A 489 -2.36 16.07 -29.59
CA LEU A 489 -3.02 17.12 -28.81
C LEU A 489 -2.14 18.39 -28.80
N SER A 490 -2.75 19.53 -28.51
CA SER A 490 -2.03 20.80 -28.49
C SER A 490 -0.85 20.76 -27.51
N GLY A 491 0.37 20.96 -28.03
CA GLY A 491 1.61 20.91 -27.25
C GLY A 491 2.26 19.53 -27.12
N TYR A 492 1.69 18.49 -27.74
CA TYR A 492 2.20 17.12 -27.68
C TYR A 492 2.52 16.58 -29.08
N THR A 493 3.21 15.44 -29.14
CA THR A 493 3.50 14.71 -30.38
C THR A 493 3.00 13.28 -30.23
N ASN A 494 2.38 12.75 -31.28
CA ASN A 494 1.94 11.37 -31.30
C ASN A 494 3.14 10.42 -31.44
N LEU A 495 3.30 9.49 -30.50
CA LEU A 495 4.48 8.62 -30.41
C LEU A 495 4.32 7.32 -31.20
N GLY A 496 3.09 6.81 -31.27
CA GLY A 496 2.75 5.56 -31.95
C GLY A 496 1.52 5.66 -32.86
N SER A 497 0.74 4.58 -32.96
CA SER A 497 -0.50 4.59 -33.76
C SER A 497 -1.62 5.36 -33.07
N ASN A 498 -1.68 5.28 -31.75
CA ASN A 498 -2.53 6.09 -30.89
C ASN A 498 -1.88 6.14 -29.50
N ASP A 499 -2.01 7.27 -28.82
CA ASP A 499 -1.46 7.45 -27.48
C ASP A 499 -2.57 7.67 -26.47
N GLY A 500 -2.30 7.31 -25.21
CA GLY A 500 -3.15 7.66 -24.09
C GLY A 500 -3.14 9.16 -23.81
N PHE A 501 -4.24 9.69 -23.30
CA PHE A 501 -4.30 11.05 -22.77
C PHE A 501 -4.98 11.11 -21.39
N LEU A 502 -4.64 12.16 -20.64
CA LEU A 502 -5.30 12.57 -19.40
C LEU A 502 -5.53 14.09 -19.45
N ILE A 503 -6.77 14.54 -19.24
CA ILE A 503 -7.14 15.95 -19.28
C ILE A 503 -7.88 16.33 -18.01
N LYS A 504 -7.48 17.42 -17.38
CA LYS A 504 -8.15 18.00 -16.22
C LYS A 504 -8.99 19.21 -16.63
N TYR A 505 -10.22 19.26 -16.16
CA TYR A 505 -11.13 20.40 -16.26
C TYR A 505 -11.57 20.86 -14.87
N ASN A 506 -11.95 22.13 -14.76
CA ASN A 506 -12.69 22.60 -13.58
C ASN A 506 -14.21 22.31 -13.70
N ALA A 507 -14.98 22.55 -12.64
CA ALA A 507 -16.42 22.32 -12.60
C ALA A 507 -17.27 23.10 -13.65
N SER A 508 -16.70 24.16 -14.26
CA SER A 508 -17.33 24.93 -15.35
C SER A 508 -17.02 24.38 -16.75
N GLY A 509 -16.22 23.31 -16.84
CA GLY A 509 -15.80 22.71 -18.11
C GLY A 509 -14.73 23.53 -18.83
N THR A 510 -13.90 24.27 -18.09
CA THR A 510 -12.67 24.89 -18.62
C THR A 510 -11.51 23.94 -18.42
N GLN A 511 -10.77 23.63 -19.48
CA GLN A 511 -9.58 22.79 -19.43
C GLN A 511 -8.48 23.51 -18.62
N LEU A 512 -7.92 22.82 -17.65
CA LEU A 512 -6.81 23.31 -16.83
C LEU A 512 -5.47 22.85 -17.38
N TRP A 513 -5.37 21.57 -17.74
CA TRP A 513 -4.20 20.99 -18.41
C TRP A 513 -4.58 19.72 -19.17
N ALA A 514 -3.73 19.31 -20.11
CA ALA A 514 -3.79 18.03 -20.81
C ALA A 514 -2.42 17.37 -20.80
N LYS A 515 -2.38 16.05 -20.83
CA LYS A 515 -1.20 15.18 -20.96
C LYS A 515 -1.48 14.15 -22.05
N GLN A 516 -0.52 13.91 -22.92
CA GLN A 516 -0.52 12.82 -23.90
C GLN A 516 0.72 11.97 -23.67
N PHE A 517 0.57 10.65 -23.65
CA PHE A 517 1.64 9.71 -23.33
C PHE A 517 1.39 8.33 -23.93
N GLY A 518 2.47 7.62 -24.24
CA GLY A 518 2.38 6.30 -24.86
C GLY A 518 3.75 5.72 -25.19
N SER A 519 3.72 4.74 -26.06
CA SER A 519 4.85 4.00 -26.60
C SER A 519 4.96 4.25 -28.11
N SER A 520 5.83 3.52 -28.80
CA SER A 520 5.81 3.49 -30.27
C SER A 520 4.65 2.66 -30.86
N GLY A 521 3.87 1.99 -30.00
CA GLY A 521 2.75 1.12 -30.36
C GLY A 521 1.39 1.82 -30.31
N SER A 522 0.35 1.06 -29.99
CA SER A 522 -0.99 1.57 -29.70
C SER A 522 -1.21 1.57 -28.19
N ASP A 523 -1.53 2.71 -27.60
CA ASP A 523 -1.71 2.88 -26.16
C ASP A 523 -3.15 3.31 -25.86
N ASN A 524 -3.91 2.42 -25.25
CA ASN A 524 -5.35 2.60 -25.02
C ASN A 524 -5.62 2.69 -23.52
N ILE A 525 -6.33 3.73 -23.09
CA ILE A 525 -6.77 3.88 -21.69
C ILE A 525 -8.26 3.53 -21.59
N ASN A 526 -8.59 2.59 -20.72
CA ASN A 526 -9.97 2.12 -20.55
C ASN A 526 -10.64 2.64 -19.27
N SER A 527 -9.85 2.93 -18.23
CA SER A 527 -10.40 3.30 -16.92
C SER A 527 -9.51 4.31 -16.19
N ILE A 528 -10.13 5.13 -15.34
CA ILE A 528 -9.49 6.15 -14.51
C ILE A 528 -10.10 6.17 -13.11
N ARG A 529 -9.29 6.33 -12.06
CA ARG A 529 -9.75 6.57 -10.68
C ARG A 529 -8.83 7.52 -9.92
N ILE A 530 -9.38 8.16 -8.89
CA ILE A 530 -8.67 9.04 -7.98
C ILE A 530 -8.65 8.39 -6.60
N ASP A 531 -7.50 8.38 -5.94
CA ASP A 531 -7.39 7.95 -4.55
C ASP A 531 -7.80 9.05 -3.56
N LYS A 532 -7.85 8.73 -2.27
CA LYS A 532 -8.25 9.66 -1.21
C LYS A 532 -7.27 10.83 -1.01
N THR A 533 -6.03 10.70 -1.52
CA THR A 533 -4.99 11.74 -1.45
C THR A 533 -5.00 12.68 -2.66
N GLY A 534 -5.76 12.34 -3.70
CA GLY A 534 -5.88 13.12 -4.94
C GLY A 534 -5.04 12.61 -6.10
N ASN A 535 -4.29 11.52 -5.92
CA ASN A 535 -3.54 10.90 -7.01
C ASN A 535 -4.50 10.27 -8.03
N ILE A 536 -4.15 10.39 -9.30
CA ILE A 536 -4.93 9.90 -10.44
C ILE A 536 -4.24 8.66 -11.00
N TYR A 537 -4.99 7.58 -11.13
CA TYR A 537 -4.51 6.34 -11.74
C TYR A 537 -5.35 5.99 -12.96
N VAL A 538 -4.68 5.62 -14.05
CA VAL A 538 -5.30 5.09 -15.26
C VAL A 538 -4.87 3.65 -15.49
N ALA A 539 -5.75 2.86 -16.09
CA ALA A 539 -5.42 1.52 -16.56
C ALA A 539 -5.84 1.31 -18.01
N GLY A 540 -5.08 0.48 -18.71
CA GLY A 540 -5.21 0.30 -20.14
C GLY A 540 -4.36 -0.85 -20.66
N TYR A 541 -4.09 -0.83 -21.96
CA TYR A 541 -3.13 -1.73 -22.59
C TYR A 541 -2.30 -1.01 -23.65
N THR A 542 -1.09 -1.52 -23.88
CA THR A 542 -0.14 -1.01 -24.87
C THR A 542 0.36 -2.13 -25.77
N SER A 543 0.53 -1.88 -27.06
CA SER A 543 1.17 -2.80 -28.00
C SER A 543 2.67 -2.53 -28.19
N GLY A 544 3.25 -1.65 -27.38
CA GLY A 544 4.65 -1.28 -27.41
C GLY A 544 5.27 -1.28 -26.01
N SER A 545 6.51 -0.80 -25.90
CA SER A 545 7.16 -0.62 -24.60
C SER A 545 6.91 0.79 -24.09
N LEU A 546 6.18 0.93 -22.99
CA LEU A 546 6.07 2.21 -22.28
C LEU A 546 7.44 2.59 -21.69
N PRO A 547 7.70 3.89 -21.44
CA PRO A 547 8.97 4.32 -20.85
C PRO A 547 9.32 3.51 -19.58
N GLY A 548 10.53 2.96 -19.52
CA GLY A 548 11.02 2.15 -18.41
C GLY A 548 10.53 0.70 -18.37
N ASN A 549 9.69 0.29 -19.31
CA ASN A 549 9.03 -1.01 -19.33
C ASN A 549 9.39 -1.79 -20.61
N ASN A 550 9.10 -3.10 -20.60
CA ASN A 550 9.29 -3.96 -21.77
C ASN A 550 7.96 -4.58 -22.18
N SER A 551 7.73 -4.64 -23.49
CA SER A 551 6.61 -5.41 -24.02
C SER A 551 6.88 -6.92 -23.94
N SER A 552 5.93 -7.66 -23.39
CA SER A 552 6.01 -9.12 -23.18
C SER A 552 5.19 -9.89 -24.22
N GLY A 553 4.09 -9.31 -24.72
CA GLY A 553 3.23 -9.89 -25.74
C GLY A 553 2.75 -8.90 -26.79
N SER A 554 1.67 -9.22 -27.50
CA SER A 554 1.11 -8.34 -28.55
C SER A 554 0.40 -7.12 -28.00
N ASN A 555 -0.19 -7.25 -26.81
CA ASN A 555 -0.67 -6.15 -25.98
C ASN A 555 -0.32 -6.51 -24.53
N ASP A 556 0.15 -5.55 -23.75
CA ASP A 556 0.38 -5.72 -22.32
C ASP A 556 -0.52 -4.75 -21.56
N ALA A 557 -1.09 -5.21 -20.45
CA ALA A 557 -1.84 -4.35 -19.56
C ALA A 557 -0.90 -3.34 -18.89
N PHE A 558 -1.40 -2.15 -18.57
CA PHE A 558 -0.61 -1.18 -17.81
C PHE A 558 -1.42 -0.38 -16.79
N VAL A 559 -0.70 0.19 -15.83
CA VAL A 559 -1.16 1.26 -14.93
C VAL A 559 -0.23 2.45 -15.07
N ALA A 560 -0.79 3.66 -15.09
CA ALA A 560 -0.01 4.89 -14.93
C ALA A 560 -0.61 5.76 -13.83
N GLY A 561 0.26 6.41 -13.04
CA GLY A 561 -0.11 7.22 -11.88
C GLY A 561 0.35 8.66 -12.03
N PHE A 562 -0.49 9.61 -11.64
CA PHE A 562 -0.26 11.04 -11.76
C PHE A 562 -0.65 11.78 -10.47
N ASP A 563 0.05 12.86 -10.15
CA ASP A 563 -0.39 13.82 -9.14
C ASP A 563 -1.47 14.77 -9.68
N THR A 564 -1.96 15.67 -8.83
CA THR A 564 -3.04 16.63 -9.16
C THR A 564 -2.67 17.65 -10.26
N GLU A 565 -1.38 17.84 -10.49
CA GLU A 565 -0.77 18.72 -11.49
C GLU A 565 -0.50 17.97 -12.81
N GLY A 566 -0.70 16.64 -12.83
CA GLY A 566 -0.50 15.79 -13.99
C GLY A 566 0.96 15.36 -14.17
N ASN A 567 1.79 15.43 -13.13
CA ASN A 567 3.13 14.84 -13.15
C ASN A 567 3.03 13.35 -12.85
N LEU A 568 3.82 12.54 -13.55
CA LEU A 568 3.92 11.10 -13.29
C LEU A 568 4.43 10.83 -11.87
N LEU A 569 3.74 9.95 -11.16
CA LEU A 569 4.16 9.37 -9.88
C LEU A 569 5.25 8.33 -10.12
N ASP A 570 6.07 8.01 -9.13
CA ASP A 570 6.98 6.86 -9.19
C ASP A 570 6.23 5.59 -8.76
N LEU A 571 5.88 4.74 -9.73
CA LEU A 571 5.27 3.42 -9.52
C LEU A 571 6.31 2.28 -9.51
N SER A 572 7.59 2.59 -9.70
CA SER A 572 8.69 1.62 -9.87
C SER A 572 9.36 1.23 -8.56
N ASN A 573 9.01 1.89 -7.47
CA ASN A 573 9.87 1.91 -6.30
C ASN A 573 9.79 0.62 -5.46
N ASP A 574 10.29 -0.52 -5.95
CA ASP A 574 10.38 -1.88 -5.34
C ASP A 574 11.02 -1.97 -3.93
N LEU A 575 10.99 -0.91 -3.14
CA LEU A 575 11.44 -0.91 -1.76
C LEU A 575 10.54 -1.83 -0.93
N PRO A 576 11.14 -2.77 -0.18
CA PRO A 576 10.39 -3.51 0.82
C PRO A 576 9.69 -2.56 1.81
N LEU A 577 8.49 -2.92 2.26
CA LEU A 577 7.82 -2.23 3.36
C LEU A 577 8.14 -2.93 4.67
N VAL A 578 8.42 -2.16 5.71
CA VAL A 578 8.76 -2.66 7.05
C VAL A 578 7.68 -2.25 8.05
N SER A 579 7.32 -3.19 8.92
CA SER A 579 6.44 -3.00 10.08
C SER A 579 7.07 -3.63 11.31
N VAL A 580 6.56 -3.30 12.49
CA VAL A 580 6.99 -3.90 13.75
C VAL A 580 5.78 -4.20 14.63
N SER A 581 5.85 -5.31 15.36
CA SER A 581 4.82 -5.74 16.31
C SER A 581 5.48 -6.17 17.62
N LEU A 582 4.75 -6.09 18.72
CA LEU A 582 5.21 -6.46 20.06
C LEU A 582 4.33 -7.58 20.62
N ASN A 583 4.95 -8.57 21.29
CA ASN A 583 4.24 -9.73 21.86
C ASN A 583 3.51 -9.42 23.18
N TYR A 584 4.07 -8.58 24.04
CA TYR A 584 3.50 -8.21 25.34
C TYR A 584 3.57 -6.70 25.54
N GLY A 585 2.48 -6.07 25.99
CA GLY A 585 2.48 -4.64 26.34
C GLY A 585 3.15 -4.33 27.68
N SER A 586 3.22 -5.31 28.59
CA SER A 586 3.83 -5.15 29.91
C SER A 586 4.35 -6.48 30.45
N LEU A 587 5.45 -6.45 31.22
CA LEU A 587 6.07 -7.58 31.91
C LEU A 587 6.69 -7.09 33.22
N SER A 588 6.71 -7.92 34.27
CA SER A 588 7.51 -7.68 35.48
C SER A 588 8.98 -8.05 35.28
N GLU A 589 9.86 -7.67 36.17
CA GLU A 589 11.31 -7.89 36.02
C GLU A 589 11.71 -9.36 36.23
N ASN A 590 10.98 -10.08 37.09
CA ASN A 590 11.28 -11.46 37.46
C ASN A 590 10.57 -12.55 36.64
N VAL A 591 9.86 -12.20 35.56
CA VAL A 591 9.17 -13.21 34.74
C VAL A 591 10.11 -13.81 33.70
N PRO A 592 9.99 -15.12 33.37
CA PRO A 592 10.83 -15.77 32.35
C PRO A 592 10.51 -15.32 30.91
N ASN A 593 9.65 -14.32 30.74
CA ASN A 593 9.19 -13.81 29.45
C ASN A 593 9.91 -12.51 29.09
N ASN A 594 10.12 -12.28 27.80
CA ASN A 594 10.81 -11.08 27.29
C ASN A 594 9.90 -10.31 26.33
N PHE A 595 10.17 -9.02 26.18
CA PHE A 595 9.60 -8.23 25.08
C PHE A 595 10.28 -8.65 23.78
N VAL A 596 9.49 -9.10 22.81
CA VAL A 596 9.97 -9.49 21.48
C VAL A 596 9.30 -8.59 20.45
N TYR A 597 10.07 -7.63 19.96
CA TYR A 597 9.71 -6.82 18.80
C TYR A 597 10.00 -7.62 17.53
N THR A 598 8.95 -7.96 16.80
CA THR A 598 9.06 -8.66 15.51
C THR A 598 8.96 -7.65 14.38
N PHE A 599 10.07 -7.44 13.68
CA PHE A 599 10.14 -6.64 12.46
C PHE A 599 9.73 -7.53 11.28
N SER A 600 8.75 -7.06 10.51
CA SER A 600 8.21 -7.78 9.36
C SER A 600 8.42 -6.98 8.09
N ARG A 601 8.93 -7.65 7.05
CA ARG A 601 9.18 -7.11 5.72
C ARG A 601 8.21 -7.74 4.71
N SER A 602 7.50 -6.90 3.95
CA SER A 602 6.71 -7.29 2.78
C SER A 602 7.29 -6.70 1.49
N GLY A 603 7.05 -7.35 0.35
CA GLY A 603 7.63 -6.97 -0.94
C GLY A 603 8.94 -7.70 -1.23
N LEU A 604 9.97 -6.99 -1.72
CA LEU A 604 11.22 -7.60 -2.18
C LEU A 604 12.04 -8.18 -1.02
N THR A 605 12.18 -9.52 -0.97
CA THR A 605 12.96 -10.20 0.07
C THR A 605 14.34 -10.67 -0.40
N THR A 606 14.62 -10.67 -1.70
CA THR A 606 15.83 -11.29 -2.29
C THR A 606 17.14 -10.71 -1.78
N ASN A 607 17.19 -9.41 -1.49
CA ASN A 607 18.36 -8.74 -0.95
C ASN A 607 18.30 -8.63 0.58
N ALA A 608 19.47 -8.48 1.20
CA ALA A 608 19.55 -8.07 2.60
C ALA A 608 18.94 -6.67 2.77
N LEU A 609 18.37 -6.38 3.94
CA LEU A 609 17.81 -5.06 4.25
C LEU A 609 18.26 -4.60 5.63
N THR A 610 18.79 -3.39 5.72
CA THR A 610 19.14 -2.73 6.98
C THR A 610 18.02 -1.76 7.37
N VAL A 611 17.49 -1.91 8.58
CA VAL A 611 16.40 -1.10 9.15
C VAL A 611 16.91 -0.40 10.40
N ASN A 612 16.68 0.91 10.47
CA ASN A 612 17.02 1.73 11.63
C ASN A 612 15.77 2.02 12.46
N PHE A 613 15.93 2.11 13.77
CA PHE A 613 14.88 2.50 14.71
C PHE A 613 15.44 3.37 15.84
N THR A 614 14.58 4.20 16.44
CA THR A 614 14.87 4.90 17.70
C THR A 614 14.26 4.14 18.88
N ILE A 615 14.80 4.40 20.05
CA ILE A 615 14.28 3.97 21.35
C ILE A 615 14.11 5.21 22.21
N GLY A 616 12.92 5.38 22.78
CA GLY A 616 12.59 6.34 23.83
C GLY A 616 11.93 5.63 25.01
N GLY A 617 11.17 6.37 25.80
CA GLY A 617 10.58 5.89 27.05
C GLY A 617 11.41 6.28 28.27
N THR A 618 11.05 5.76 29.44
CA THR A 618 11.74 6.04 30.71
C THR A 618 12.81 5.02 31.07
N ALA A 619 12.71 3.78 30.57
CA ALA A 619 13.67 2.72 30.85
C ALA A 619 15.03 2.97 30.15
N ILE A 620 16.10 2.66 30.87
CA ILE A 620 17.51 2.88 30.58
C ILE A 620 18.19 1.55 30.21
N PHE A 621 18.80 1.54 29.02
CA PHE A 621 19.52 0.37 28.53
C PHE A 621 20.75 -0.01 29.39
N ASN A 622 20.83 -1.28 29.78
CA ASN A 622 21.77 -1.89 30.74
C ASN A 622 21.58 -1.51 32.22
N THR A 623 20.52 -0.77 32.56
CA THR A 623 20.07 -0.64 33.95
C THR A 623 18.82 -1.49 34.12
N ASP A 624 17.82 -1.27 33.26
CA ASP A 624 16.49 -1.87 33.47
C ASP A 624 16.19 -2.97 32.44
N TYR A 625 16.93 -2.99 31.32
CA TYR A 625 16.85 -4.07 30.35
C TYR A 625 18.16 -4.28 29.56
N VAL A 626 18.36 -5.50 29.08
CA VAL A 626 19.37 -5.87 28.07
C VAL A 626 18.70 -6.25 26.74
N GLN A 627 19.47 -6.25 25.65
CA GLN A 627 18.95 -6.57 24.32
C GLN A 627 19.71 -7.73 23.66
N THR A 628 18.99 -8.50 22.86
CA THR A 628 19.57 -9.42 21.87
C THR A 628 18.83 -9.29 20.53
N GLY A 629 19.57 -9.42 19.42
CA GLY A 629 19.02 -9.43 18.06
C GLY A 629 19.30 -8.15 17.25
N ALA A 630 19.49 -7.00 17.89
CA ALA A 630 19.95 -5.82 17.16
C ALA A 630 21.43 -5.99 16.72
N THR A 631 21.74 -5.53 15.51
CA THR A 631 23.12 -5.46 14.99
C THR A 631 23.91 -4.35 15.69
N SER A 632 23.26 -3.24 16.01
CA SER A 632 23.79 -2.20 16.90
C SER A 632 22.68 -1.62 17.74
N PHE A 633 23.00 -1.16 18.96
CA PHE A 633 22.04 -0.60 19.90
C PHE A 633 22.74 0.35 20.87
N THR A 634 22.21 1.55 21.08
CA THR A 634 22.81 2.60 21.94
C THR A 634 21.89 3.05 23.07
N GLY A 635 20.75 2.39 23.28
CA GLY A 635 19.71 2.83 24.23
C GLY A 635 18.79 3.93 23.68
N THR A 636 19.20 4.65 22.63
CA THR A 636 18.39 5.66 21.95
C THR A 636 18.16 5.36 20.47
N GLN A 637 19.00 4.52 19.88
CA GLN A 637 18.92 4.09 18.49
C GLN A 637 19.38 2.64 18.37
N GLY A 638 18.91 1.97 17.31
CA GLY A 638 19.41 0.65 16.95
C GLY A 638 19.23 0.31 15.48
N VAL A 639 19.88 -0.78 15.08
CA VAL A 639 19.91 -1.29 13.71
C VAL A 639 19.59 -2.78 13.71
N ILE A 640 18.69 -3.18 12.82
CA ILE A 640 18.31 -4.58 12.57
C ILE A 640 18.58 -4.90 11.10
N ASN A 641 19.05 -6.12 10.81
CA ASN A 641 19.34 -6.57 9.46
C ASN A 641 18.50 -7.80 9.09
N PHE A 642 17.74 -7.69 8.01
CA PHE A 642 17.16 -8.84 7.33
C PHE A 642 18.23 -9.50 6.46
N ALA A 643 18.39 -10.81 6.59
CA ALA A 643 19.15 -11.60 5.63
C ALA A 643 18.43 -11.65 4.27
N PRO A 644 19.17 -11.90 3.16
CA PRO A 644 18.56 -12.27 1.88
C PRO A 644 17.53 -13.40 2.04
N GLY A 645 16.34 -13.22 1.46
CA GLY A 645 15.21 -14.14 1.56
C GLY A 645 14.38 -14.04 2.85
N SER A 646 14.83 -13.33 3.89
CA SER A 646 14.11 -13.27 5.17
C SER A 646 12.96 -12.26 5.14
N SER A 647 11.77 -12.67 5.60
CA SER A 647 10.60 -11.79 5.77
C SER A 647 10.45 -11.25 7.20
N THR A 648 11.16 -11.82 8.19
CA THR A 648 11.05 -11.40 9.59
C THR A 648 12.40 -11.43 10.30
N VAL A 649 12.55 -10.60 11.32
CA VAL A 649 13.68 -10.59 12.26
C VAL A 649 13.22 -10.02 13.59
N THR A 650 13.79 -10.50 14.69
CA THR A 650 13.35 -10.13 16.04
C THR A 650 14.41 -9.34 16.80
N LEU A 651 13.95 -8.39 17.60
CA LEU A 651 14.69 -7.75 18.68
C LEU A 651 14.05 -8.19 19.99
N THR A 652 14.83 -8.78 20.88
CA THR A 652 14.39 -9.18 22.22
C THR A 652 14.97 -8.22 23.23
N LEU A 653 14.10 -7.57 24.02
CA LEU A 653 14.48 -6.78 25.19
C LEU A 653 14.08 -7.57 26.44
N ASN A 654 15.07 -7.86 27.28
CA ASN A 654 14.92 -8.64 28.50
C ASN A 654 15.03 -7.70 29.70
N PRO A 655 13.96 -7.52 30.49
CA PRO A 655 14.04 -6.82 31.76
C PRO A 655 15.18 -7.37 32.63
N ILE A 656 15.80 -6.50 33.43
CA ILE A 656 16.80 -6.88 34.42
C ILE A 656 16.08 -7.05 35.75
N ASP A 657 16.13 -8.26 36.29
CA ASP A 657 15.71 -8.58 37.65
C ASP A 657 16.68 -7.97 38.65
N ASP A 658 16.19 -7.10 39.53
CA ASP A 658 16.97 -6.57 40.65
C ASP A 658 16.22 -6.59 42.00
N SER A 659 16.44 -5.58 42.86
CA SER A 659 15.83 -5.50 44.19
C SER A 659 15.55 -4.04 44.59
N ILE A 660 15.58 -3.13 43.61
CA ILE A 660 15.45 -1.70 43.78
C ILE A 660 13.99 -1.34 43.58
N VAL A 661 13.36 -0.82 44.63
CA VAL A 661 12.00 -0.29 44.51
C VAL A 661 12.01 0.98 43.65
N GLU A 662 11.48 0.87 42.44
CA GLU A 662 11.32 1.98 41.50
C GLU A 662 9.90 2.13 40.90
N ASP A 663 9.70 3.11 40.02
CA ASP A 663 8.42 3.31 39.32
C ASP A 663 8.39 2.42 38.07
N ASN A 664 7.21 2.05 37.58
CA ASN A 664 7.10 1.34 36.29
C ASN A 664 7.68 2.18 35.15
N GLU A 665 8.36 1.51 34.23
CA GLU A 665 9.13 2.16 33.18
C GLU A 665 8.69 1.77 31.78
N THR A 666 8.93 2.64 30.80
CA THR A 666 8.48 2.42 29.42
C THR A 666 9.62 2.33 28.43
N ILE A 667 9.40 1.57 27.34
CA ILE A 667 10.25 1.50 26.16
C ILE A 667 9.40 1.84 24.93
N ASP A 668 9.77 2.92 24.25
CA ASP A 668 9.10 3.42 23.05
C ASP A 668 9.96 3.21 21.81
N LEU A 669 9.74 2.13 21.06
CA LEU A 669 10.45 1.88 19.81
C LEU A 669 9.79 2.67 18.67
N GLN A 670 10.56 3.28 17.76
CA GLN A 670 9.99 3.85 16.53
C GLN A 670 10.84 3.51 15.31
N LEU A 671 10.18 3.10 14.21
CA LEU A 671 10.87 2.88 12.94
C LEU A 671 11.30 4.22 12.33
N ILE A 672 12.54 4.28 11.83
CA ILE A 672 13.04 5.42 11.05
C ILE A 672 12.86 5.09 9.58
N ALA A 673 12.35 6.03 8.77
CA ALA A 673 12.23 5.83 7.33
C ALA A 673 13.63 5.71 6.68
N GLY A 674 13.80 4.75 5.77
CA GLY A 674 15.09 4.49 5.11
C GLY A 674 15.02 4.71 3.60
N ALA A 675 16.17 5.00 2.98
CA ALA A 675 16.26 5.16 1.52
C ALA A 675 15.98 3.87 0.72
N ASN A 676 16.00 2.71 1.38
CA ASN A 676 15.85 1.39 0.75
C ASN A 676 14.64 0.59 1.28
N TYR A 677 13.75 1.21 2.06
CA TYR A 677 12.50 0.60 2.53
C TYR A 677 11.47 1.67 2.90
N GLY A 678 10.19 1.38 2.67
CA GLY A 678 9.08 2.17 3.24
C GLY A 678 8.64 1.63 4.60
N ILE A 679 7.90 2.44 5.36
CA ILE A 679 7.23 1.97 6.59
C ILE A 679 5.77 1.67 6.25
N ASN A 680 5.29 0.47 6.60
CA ASN A 680 3.90 0.12 6.42
C ASN A 680 3.04 0.77 7.52
N THR A 681 2.27 1.79 7.17
CA THR A 681 1.39 2.56 8.08
C THR A 681 -0.03 2.01 8.17
N GLY A 682 -0.36 0.95 7.41
CA GLY A 682 -1.73 0.58 7.05
C GLY A 682 -2.60 -0.12 8.09
N THR A 683 -2.16 -0.38 9.33
CA THR A 683 -3.04 -1.06 10.31
C THR A 683 -2.91 -0.66 11.79
N VAL A 684 -1.87 0.06 12.25
CA VAL A 684 -1.82 0.62 13.62
C VAL A 684 -0.86 1.81 13.64
N PRO A 685 -1.25 2.99 14.16
CA PRO A 685 -0.33 4.11 14.36
C PRO A 685 0.54 3.82 15.58
N THR A 686 1.85 4.12 15.49
CA THR A 686 2.87 3.97 16.56
C THR A 686 3.14 2.52 16.98
N VAL A 687 4.42 2.17 17.04
CA VAL A 687 4.87 0.90 17.61
C VAL A 687 4.36 0.83 19.06
N PRO A 688 3.87 -0.32 19.55
CA PRO A 688 3.38 -0.42 20.93
C PRO A 688 4.51 -0.12 21.94
N THR A 689 4.21 0.74 22.91
CA THR A 689 5.04 0.95 24.11
C THR A 689 5.08 -0.33 24.94
N ALA A 690 6.28 -0.80 25.28
CA ALA A 690 6.46 -1.85 26.29
C ALA A 690 6.60 -1.21 27.68
N THR A 691 6.02 -1.82 28.71
CA THR A 691 6.11 -1.35 30.11
C THR A 691 6.77 -2.40 31.00
N ILE A 692 7.92 -2.08 31.59
CA ILE A 692 8.54 -2.85 32.66
C ILE A 692 7.82 -2.49 33.96
N VAL A 693 7.31 -3.50 34.67
CA VAL A 693 6.57 -3.33 35.92
C VAL A 693 7.48 -3.71 37.08
N ASN A 694 7.84 -2.74 37.92
CA ASN A 694 8.61 -2.99 39.13
C ASN A 694 7.83 -3.94 40.06
N ASP A 695 8.49 -4.95 40.59
CA ASP A 695 7.90 -5.92 41.51
C ASP A 695 8.63 -6.10 42.87
N ASP A 696 9.58 -5.21 43.17
CA ASP A 696 10.44 -5.22 44.36
C ASP A 696 9.85 -4.56 45.63
N GLY A 697 8.65 -3.99 45.53
CA GLY A 697 7.99 -3.35 46.66
C GLY A 697 7.35 -4.35 47.65
N THR A 698 7.44 -4.07 48.96
CA THR A 698 6.68 -4.79 50.00
C THR A 698 5.18 -4.78 49.71
N ARG A 699 4.59 -5.96 49.56
CA ARG A 699 3.15 -6.16 49.38
C ARG A 699 2.46 -6.37 50.72
N GLN A 700 1.33 -5.67 50.90
CA GLN A 700 0.36 -5.98 51.96
C GLN A 700 -0.92 -6.47 51.31
N GLN A 701 -1.16 -7.77 51.37
CA GLN A 701 -2.31 -8.42 50.73
C GLN A 701 -3.25 -8.99 51.80
N VAL A 702 -4.54 -8.74 51.59
CA VAL A 702 -5.62 -9.24 52.44
C VAL A 702 -6.67 -9.87 51.53
N GLY A 703 -6.91 -11.16 51.67
CA GLY A 703 -7.97 -11.86 50.95
C GLY A 703 -9.36 -11.50 51.48
N GLY A 704 -10.36 -11.78 50.66
CA GLY A 704 -11.77 -11.45 50.87
C GLY A 704 -12.53 -12.53 51.63
N ASP A 705 -13.78 -12.76 51.22
CA ASP A 705 -14.68 -13.76 51.83
C ASP A 705 -14.75 -15.09 51.05
N LEU A 706 -13.96 -15.23 49.99
CA LEU A 706 -13.93 -16.39 49.08
C LEU A 706 -12.57 -17.10 49.18
N ILE A 707 -12.40 -18.20 48.44
CA ILE A 707 -11.08 -18.84 48.30
C ILE A 707 -10.19 -17.96 47.42
N ASP A 708 -9.15 -17.40 48.02
CA ASP A 708 -8.16 -16.55 47.38
C ASP A 708 -6.80 -17.25 47.22
N VAL A 709 -6.04 -16.80 46.23
CA VAL A 709 -4.63 -17.18 46.04
C VAL A 709 -3.81 -15.90 46.13
N LEU A 710 -3.12 -15.71 47.26
CA LEU A 710 -2.26 -14.55 47.51
C LEU A 710 -0.81 -14.95 47.27
N GLN A 711 -0.12 -14.16 46.44
CA GLN A 711 1.29 -14.39 46.10
C GLN A 711 2.11 -13.14 46.40
N GLY A 712 3.06 -13.27 47.32
CA GLY A 712 4.09 -12.30 47.64
C GLY A 712 5.10 -12.11 46.50
N GLY A 713 6.03 -11.19 46.69
CA GLY A 713 7.13 -10.84 45.79
C GLY A 713 8.46 -11.02 46.48
N ALA A 714 9.54 -10.59 45.84
CA ALA A 714 10.87 -10.77 46.40
C ALA A 714 11.13 -9.91 47.66
N ALA A 715 10.19 -9.08 48.11
CA ALA A 715 10.31 -8.28 49.32
C ALA A 715 9.72 -9.00 50.54
N ALA A 716 10.02 -8.49 51.75
CA ALA A 716 9.39 -8.98 52.98
C ALA A 716 7.91 -8.57 53.02
N ASP A 717 7.00 -9.51 52.77
CA ASP A 717 5.59 -9.25 52.55
C ASP A 717 4.68 -9.58 53.75
N TYR A 718 3.47 -9.02 53.72
CA TYR A 718 2.43 -9.29 54.70
C TYR A 718 1.20 -9.89 53.98
N LEU A 719 0.94 -11.17 54.22
CA LEU A 719 -0.15 -11.91 53.58
C LEU A 719 -1.19 -12.34 54.62
N THR A 720 -2.43 -11.89 54.45
CA THR A 720 -3.57 -12.25 55.32
C THR A 720 -4.63 -12.94 54.48
N GLY A 721 -4.94 -14.22 54.77
CA GLY A 721 -5.94 -14.99 53.99
C GLY A 721 -7.33 -14.36 54.00
N GLY A 722 -7.79 -13.88 55.15
CA GLY A 722 -9.16 -13.38 55.26
C GLY A 722 -10.10 -14.55 55.51
N LYS A 723 -11.33 -14.50 54.98
CA LYS A 723 -12.30 -15.59 55.12
C LYS A 723 -12.24 -16.49 53.89
N GLY A 724 -11.97 -17.77 54.07
CA GLY A 724 -11.76 -18.68 52.94
C GLY A 724 -10.91 -19.86 53.35
N ASN A 725 -10.61 -20.75 52.40
CA ASN A 725 -9.52 -21.70 52.59
C ASN A 725 -8.46 -21.32 51.58
N ASP A 726 -7.65 -20.33 51.93
CA ASP A 726 -6.84 -19.58 50.98
C ASP A 726 -5.49 -20.25 50.75
N VAL A 727 -4.81 -19.86 49.68
CA VAL A 727 -3.42 -20.27 49.41
C VAL A 727 -2.53 -19.04 49.47
N LEU A 728 -1.59 -19.03 50.41
CA LEU A 728 -0.66 -17.95 50.67
C LEU A 728 0.75 -18.41 50.26
N THR A 729 1.41 -17.68 49.37
CA THR A 729 2.78 -17.98 48.91
C THR A 729 3.63 -16.75 49.13
N GLY A 730 4.65 -16.82 50.00
CA GLY A 730 5.50 -15.67 50.34
C GLY A 730 6.55 -15.35 49.28
N VAL A 731 7.13 -16.40 48.68
CA VAL A 731 8.32 -16.46 47.82
C VAL A 731 9.66 -16.26 48.56
N ALA A 732 10.50 -15.30 48.19
CA ALA A 732 11.86 -15.14 48.73
C ALA A 732 11.92 -14.01 49.77
N ASN A 733 12.84 -14.13 50.74
CA ASN A 733 13.02 -13.25 51.90
C ASN A 733 12.03 -13.53 53.05
N SER A 734 11.98 -12.64 54.05
CA SER A 734 11.26 -12.87 55.30
C SER A 734 9.81 -12.42 55.24
N ASP A 735 8.89 -13.36 55.05
CA ASP A 735 7.46 -13.06 54.92
C ASP A 735 6.69 -13.21 56.24
N THR A 736 5.57 -12.48 56.33
CA THR A 736 4.67 -12.49 57.50
C THR A 736 3.28 -12.96 57.09
N PHE A 737 2.90 -14.15 57.54
CA PHE A 737 1.57 -14.72 57.33
C PHE A 737 0.68 -14.42 58.53
N THR A 738 -0.38 -13.65 58.32
CA THR A 738 -1.20 -13.07 59.39
C THR A 738 -2.53 -13.80 59.55
N PHE A 739 -2.87 -14.14 60.80
CA PHE A 739 -4.12 -14.81 61.17
C PHE A 739 -4.85 -14.03 62.27
N ALA A 740 -6.00 -13.46 61.92
CA ALA A 740 -6.76 -12.59 62.82
C ALA A 740 -7.80 -13.33 63.68
N GLY A 741 -8.09 -14.61 63.42
CA GLY A 741 -9.10 -15.37 64.18
C GLY A 741 -9.26 -16.80 63.69
N LEU A 742 -10.07 -17.58 64.43
CA LEU A 742 -10.29 -19.02 64.21
C LEU A 742 -11.51 -19.34 63.33
N ASP A 743 -12.36 -18.34 63.05
CA ASP A 743 -13.58 -18.45 62.23
C ASP A 743 -13.39 -17.95 60.79
N LEU A 744 -12.13 -17.83 60.38
CA LEU A 744 -11.70 -17.33 59.08
C LEU A 744 -11.49 -18.44 58.04
N GLY A 745 -11.35 -19.69 58.48
CA GLY A 745 -11.20 -20.86 57.62
C GLY A 745 -9.86 -21.55 57.83
N THR A 746 -9.43 -22.37 56.88
CA THR A 746 -8.16 -23.11 56.96
C THR A 746 -7.30 -22.81 55.76
N ASP A 747 -6.34 -21.90 55.95
CA ASP A 747 -5.45 -21.46 54.87
C ASP A 747 -4.28 -22.41 54.68
N THR A 748 -3.68 -22.39 53.50
CA THR A 748 -2.47 -23.12 53.17
C THR A 748 -1.33 -22.14 52.92
N ILE A 749 -0.26 -22.23 53.70
CA ILE A 749 0.99 -21.54 53.40
C ILE A 749 1.86 -22.48 52.57
N ALA A 750 2.07 -22.12 51.31
CA ALA A 750 2.65 -23.01 50.30
C ALA A 750 4.16 -23.24 50.49
N ASP A 751 4.90 -22.25 50.99
CA ASP A 751 6.36 -22.17 50.93
C ASP A 751 7.04 -21.73 52.23
N PHE A 752 6.37 -21.88 53.38
CA PHE A 752 6.89 -21.42 54.68
C PHE A 752 8.29 -21.98 55.01
N THR A 753 9.24 -21.07 55.22
CA THR A 753 10.64 -21.32 55.54
C THR A 753 10.94 -20.89 56.99
N PRO A 754 11.08 -21.83 57.96
CA PRO A 754 11.21 -21.49 59.39
C PRO A 754 12.42 -20.62 59.78
N SER A 755 13.43 -20.48 58.92
CA SER A 755 14.56 -19.59 59.16
C SER A 755 14.33 -18.14 58.72
N GLU A 756 13.28 -17.91 57.92
CA GLU A 756 13.05 -16.64 57.21
C GLU A 756 11.67 -16.07 57.56
N ASP A 757 10.64 -16.93 57.58
CA ASP A 757 9.24 -16.53 57.68
C ASP A 757 8.71 -16.51 59.12
N THR A 758 7.65 -15.72 59.27
CA THR A 758 6.93 -15.55 60.52
C THR A 758 5.43 -15.72 60.36
N ILE A 759 4.81 -16.26 61.40
CA ILE A 759 3.36 -16.37 61.55
C ILE A 759 2.94 -15.32 62.58
N LEU A 760 2.17 -14.34 62.15
CA LEU A 760 1.60 -13.32 63.02
C LEU A 760 0.18 -13.73 63.40
N VAL A 761 -0.10 -13.80 64.70
CA VAL A 761 -1.42 -14.19 65.21
C VAL A 761 -1.97 -13.09 66.09
N ASP A 762 -3.23 -12.71 65.86
CA ASP A 762 -3.97 -11.82 66.76
C ASP A 762 -4.32 -12.55 68.05
N ALA A 763 -3.69 -12.13 69.17
CA ALA A 763 -3.91 -12.74 70.47
C ALA A 763 -5.36 -12.60 70.94
N GLN A 764 -6.04 -11.51 70.59
CA GLN A 764 -7.45 -11.30 70.92
C GLN A 764 -8.36 -12.20 70.08
N GLY A 765 -8.06 -12.35 68.79
CA GLY A 765 -8.81 -13.19 67.87
C GLY A 765 -8.75 -14.68 68.19
N PHE A 766 -7.62 -15.16 68.69
CA PHE A 766 -7.42 -16.55 69.07
C PHE A 766 -7.78 -16.85 70.53
N GLY A 767 -7.58 -15.89 71.44
CA GLY A 767 -7.91 -16.04 72.86
C GLY A 767 -7.01 -17.04 73.59
N GLY A 768 -7.58 -17.90 74.45
CA GLY A 768 -6.83 -18.98 75.13
C GLY A 768 -5.75 -18.52 76.14
N GLY A 769 -5.71 -17.24 76.50
CA GLY A 769 -4.68 -16.68 77.39
C GLY A 769 -3.38 -16.29 76.68
N LEU A 770 -3.40 -16.10 75.36
CA LEU A 770 -2.31 -15.48 74.62
C LEU A 770 -2.09 -14.03 75.07
N VAL A 771 -0.83 -13.60 75.11
CA VAL A 771 -0.44 -12.24 75.52
C VAL A 771 0.19 -11.55 74.30
N SER A 772 -0.43 -10.47 73.84
CA SER A 772 0.08 -9.64 72.75
C SER A 772 1.42 -8.98 73.13
N GLY A 773 2.26 -8.73 72.12
CA GLY A 773 3.47 -7.90 72.23
C GLY A 773 4.79 -8.66 72.26
N GLY A 774 4.86 -9.86 71.67
CA GLY A 774 6.10 -10.62 71.59
C GLY A 774 5.97 -11.97 70.88
N ILE A 775 7.03 -12.78 70.98
CA ILE A 775 7.04 -14.17 70.48
C ILE A 775 6.20 -15.08 71.38
N LEU A 776 5.72 -16.20 70.82
CA LEU A 776 5.02 -17.24 71.57
C LEU A 776 5.89 -17.80 72.72
N ALA A 777 5.29 -18.10 73.88
CA ALA A 777 6.03 -18.69 74.99
C ALA A 777 6.42 -20.15 74.71
N ASP A 778 7.59 -20.58 75.19
CA ASP A 778 8.17 -21.90 74.89
C ASP A 778 7.25 -23.08 75.25
N ASN A 779 6.41 -22.95 76.28
CA ASN A 779 5.48 -23.99 76.72
C ASN A 779 4.15 -24.01 75.95
N GLN A 780 3.94 -23.07 75.02
CA GLN A 780 2.70 -22.93 74.25
C GLN A 780 2.76 -23.57 72.86
N LEU A 781 3.94 -23.87 72.31
CA LEU A 781 4.10 -24.64 71.08
C LEU A 781 4.32 -26.12 71.39
N PHE A 782 3.63 -27.00 70.68
CA PHE A 782 3.86 -28.44 70.72
C PHE A 782 3.98 -29.02 69.31
N ILE A 783 4.96 -29.90 69.12
CA ILE A 783 5.17 -30.63 67.87
C ILE A 783 4.57 -32.04 68.05
N GLY A 784 3.40 -32.29 67.45
CA GLY A 784 2.63 -33.51 67.67
C GLY A 784 1.24 -33.49 67.03
N SER A 785 0.38 -34.45 67.37
CA SER A 785 -0.97 -34.55 66.80
C SER A 785 -2.08 -33.91 67.63
N SER A 786 -1.84 -33.65 68.91
CA SER A 786 -2.77 -33.01 69.85
C SER A 786 -2.00 -32.48 71.06
N ALA A 787 -2.57 -31.53 71.81
CA ALA A 787 -1.98 -31.09 73.07
C ALA A 787 -1.88 -32.25 74.08
N THR A 788 -0.92 -32.14 75.00
CA THR A 788 -0.60 -33.13 76.03
C THR A 788 -0.63 -32.53 77.43
N ASN A 789 -0.82 -31.21 77.54
CA ASN A 789 -1.00 -30.49 78.80
C ASN A 789 -1.71 -29.15 78.57
N ALA A 790 -2.23 -28.57 79.66
CA ALA A 790 -3.03 -27.35 79.66
C ALA A 790 -2.31 -26.05 79.26
N SER A 791 -0.99 -26.06 79.03
CA SER A 791 -0.23 -24.87 78.59
C SER A 791 -0.04 -24.80 77.08
N GLN A 792 -0.17 -25.91 76.37
CA GLN A 792 0.02 -25.98 74.93
C GLN A 792 -1.17 -25.32 74.21
N ARG A 793 -0.86 -24.49 73.21
CA ARG A 793 -1.84 -23.70 72.45
C ARG A 793 -1.72 -23.94 70.96
N PHE A 794 -0.51 -23.90 70.41
CA PHE A 794 -0.25 -24.18 69.01
C PHE A 794 0.32 -25.58 68.88
N ILE A 795 -0.26 -26.39 68.01
CA ILE A 795 0.14 -27.76 67.73
C ILE A 795 0.45 -27.87 66.24
N TYR A 796 1.68 -28.24 65.92
CA TYR A 796 2.08 -28.51 64.54
C TYR A 796 2.29 -30.01 64.34
N ASN A 797 1.47 -30.60 63.47
CA ASN A 797 1.57 -32.01 63.11
C ASN A 797 2.57 -32.17 61.96
N GLN A 798 3.81 -32.50 62.31
CA GLN A 798 4.90 -32.69 61.34
C GLN A 798 4.59 -33.69 60.21
N GLY A 799 3.77 -34.70 60.45
CA GLY A 799 3.44 -35.70 59.42
C GLY A 799 2.44 -35.20 58.37
N THR A 800 1.61 -34.20 58.72
CA THR A 800 0.53 -33.72 57.85
C THR A 800 0.67 -32.26 57.44
N GLY A 801 1.48 -31.47 58.16
CA GLY A 801 1.58 -30.03 57.97
C GLY A 801 0.49 -29.22 58.69
N ALA A 802 -0.46 -29.87 59.36
CA ALA A 802 -1.56 -29.19 60.02
C ALA A 802 -1.09 -28.33 61.20
N LEU A 803 -1.49 -27.06 61.21
CA LEU A 803 -1.30 -26.12 62.31
C LEU A 803 -2.64 -25.90 63.02
N ILE A 804 -2.66 -26.29 64.29
CA ILE A 804 -3.86 -26.42 65.11
C ILE A 804 -3.72 -25.51 66.32
N PHE A 805 -4.78 -24.78 66.63
CA PHE A 805 -4.90 -24.02 67.87
C PHE A 805 -5.85 -24.73 68.84
N ASP A 806 -5.42 -24.82 70.09
CA ASP A 806 -6.17 -25.40 71.19
C ASP A 806 -6.27 -24.41 72.34
N SER A 807 -7.47 -23.90 72.57
CA SER A 807 -7.69 -22.80 73.53
C SER A 807 -7.46 -23.18 75.00
N ASP A 808 -7.59 -24.45 75.35
CA ASP A 808 -7.45 -24.95 76.73
C ASP A 808 -6.43 -26.09 76.87
N GLY A 809 -5.77 -26.51 75.78
CA GLY A 809 -4.68 -27.47 75.80
C GLY A 809 -5.21 -28.90 75.92
N ASP A 810 -4.93 -29.62 77.01
CA ASP A 810 -5.49 -30.97 77.21
C ASP A 810 -6.94 -30.96 77.77
N GLY A 811 -7.63 -29.81 77.64
CA GLY A 811 -8.98 -29.59 78.14
C GLY A 811 -10.08 -30.09 77.21
N PRO A 812 -11.36 -29.83 77.56
CA PRO A 812 -12.50 -30.29 76.79
C PRO A 812 -12.80 -29.49 75.51
N ASN A 813 -12.20 -28.33 75.29
CA ASN A 813 -12.47 -27.56 74.08
C ASN A 813 -11.94 -28.29 72.84
N THR A 814 -12.63 -28.11 71.71
CA THR A 814 -12.23 -28.77 70.47
C THR A 814 -11.07 -27.98 69.84
N PRO A 815 -9.93 -28.61 69.51
CA PRO A 815 -8.85 -27.96 68.79
C PRO A 815 -9.31 -27.57 67.39
N ILE A 816 -8.93 -26.37 66.94
CA ILE A 816 -9.30 -25.81 65.64
C ILE A 816 -8.07 -25.75 64.74
N ARG A 817 -8.15 -26.37 63.57
CA ARG A 817 -7.14 -26.21 62.53
C ARG A 817 -7.39 -24.91 61.78
N PHE A 818 -6.43 -24.01 61.78
CA PHE A 818 -6.54 -22.70 61.13
C PHE A 818 -5.57 -22.51 59.96
N ALA A 819 -4.51 -23.32 59.88
CA ALA A 819 -3.61 -23.31 58.73
C ALA A 819 -3.02 -24.69 58.43
N ASN A 820 -2.48 -24.82 57.23
CA ASN A 820 -1.72 -25.96 56.76
C ASN A 820 -0.40 -25.47 56.15
N LEU A 821 0.72 -26.04 56.60
CA LEU A 821 2.05 -25.77 56.05
C LEU A 821 2.59 -27.02 55.34
N SER A 822 3.76 -26.91 54.73
CA SER A 822 4.52 -28.09 54.29
C SER A 822 4.82 -29.04 55.47
N PRO A 823 4.79 -30.38 55.31
CA PRO A 823 5.18 -31.33 56.35
C PRO A 823 6.68 -31.25 56.71
N ASN A 824 7.05 -31.82 57.87
CA ASN A 824 8.43 -31.95 58.37
C ASN A 824 9.19 -30.63 58.65
N LEU A 825 8.48 -29.51 58.85
CA LEU A 825 9.11 -28.26 59.26
C LEU A 825 9.59 -28.32 60.72
N SER A 826 10.65 -27.57 61.02
CA SER A 826 11.22 -27.45 62.37
C SER A 826 10.78 -26.14 63.03
N LEU A 827 9.46 -26.00 63.29
CA LEU A 827 8.91 -24.79 63.90
C LEU A 827 9.43 -24.59 65.33
N GLN A 828 9.68 -23.33 65.67
CA GLN A 828 10.08 -22.84 66.99
C GLN A 828 9.09 -21.78 67.48
N PRO A 829 9.02 -21.49 68.79
CA PRO A 829 8.20 -20.40 69.31
C PRO A 829 8.53 -19.04 68.66
N SER A 830 9.78 -18.84 68.23
CA SER A 830 10.22 -17.63 67.50
C SER A 830 9.61 -17.47 66.11
N ASN A 831 8.98 -18.50 65.54
CA ASN A 831 8.24 -18.38 64.28
C ASN A 831 6.85 -17.75 64.49
N PHE A 832 6.39 -17.58 65.73
CA PHE A 832 5.07 -17.08 66.05
C PHE A 832 5.18 -15.74 66.78
N PHE A 833 4.60 -14.70 66.20
CA PHE A 833 4.46 -13.38 66.82
C PHE A 833 3.00 -13.14 67.20
N LEU A 834 2.78 -12.55 68.36
CA LEU A 834 1.46 -12.26 68.90
C LEU A 834 1.21 -10.74 68.82
N SER A 835 0.31 -10.32 67.93
CA SER A 835 -0.17 -8.93 67.84
C SER A 835 -1.32 -8.66 68.77
#